data_AF-A0A073CJQ9-F1
#
_entry.id   AF-A0A073CJQ9-F1
#
_cell.length_a   1.000
_cell.length_b   1.000
_cell.length_c   1.000
_cell.angle_alpha   90.00
_cell.angle_beta   90.00
_cell.angle_gamma   90.00
#
_symmetry.space_group_name_H-M   'P 1'
#
loop_
_entity.id
_entity.type
_entity.pdbx_description
1 polymer ?
#
loop_
_entity_poly.entity_id
_entity_poly.type
_entity_poly.pdbx_seq_one_letter_code
_entity_poly.pdbx_strand_id
1 'polypeptide(L)'
;MKFMLSSSPRVSVIIPTYNGDRYLSQAIDSVLSQTYSNYEIVIVDDGSTDNTPEIIQYYLDAHQSPSLIRYIVQSNQGVAAVRNRGIKEARGELIALLDQDDVFLPEKLAHQVAYFNTNPNIAIVNSGWRLIDQNNHNISDIEPWHDLPDLTLETWITRTPILPSSLMFTRESWQQVGGFNSRFNGVDDVDFIWRLASQGYEAIWLPEITVNYRQHQQTVSNQKARERANLIVALHDYFFSQPNLSDEILQLEKPARYETFTWMAWHLYHTNHLEEMAKFLQKSLLYTPYTVAITISDWVHRFIGYCRGYGYEIDLENFYNLPEWKQLITENAPQNKPRVSVIIPAYNCEKYIEQCVKSVLEQTYTNYEVIVINDGSQDQTQEILKPFFPVIKYIYQDNQGAAKARNHGCEIAQGEFLAFLDGDDFFLPQKLAEQVAIFDTDSSIDFIQSGWCVVNQKGIVVSVIKPWVHAPELNLETWVLHKCVRPSAMILRRKWWEKVGGFDHRYPPTEDLDFVLRLSLMGCKTVWFKEIHACYRQHDNNLMSGGLKVIKNTEIVMNQFFDHSDLPDQIRKLHQKESYERWLWLAWRMYRDGYPDLMIYCLENSIKHTFSPLTETISQWLDGFQNIASDYGEKIDIYALIKSQEWQTVIHKIMNPKLTPRPKSTLTPASNKPHILLINTDDPGIGGLAQYDHLILCELAKLGYRVTAVRPQHHNPLVEEEKELGIQQYWLDYSTSKDLPRILRNTQDAETLYDEIKPDFIIFSDGWPYSHFAAKQTAIQRNIPYMIALGLAMPEHINFTMGDGVPYAKGVLYQYGSSRTFNTAAYEHIQILQDQFGLPKNKGNVVYYGRSEKYFTSPNLSTRQRLRQEIGIPEDGIMCLTTARLAPIKGHRFQLEAIAKLKHTSIWEKLYFVWAGTGQGSDHDLEHELKQKVEDLRVSDRVIFLGQIWNIPDWLDACDIFILTSLAEAAPSFAIMEAMAKGLPIIASAAGGIPEGLGDTGKLLSDPNIDPEKTVNELVQSLQELAINPLLLSKMGVASKQRAEELFKEDRMLKQTLEIIEIALTSPQEDDLINLPLTKTEVKQLNHRLKYASLLWNAWYYYTQGNLSQMVNFLEQSLKYSPFEFATESVLEWVNDFVRLSNYKNHPLDASTLSQSPEWKYAMERILGIVSRYP
;
A
#
# COMPACT_ATOMS: atom_id res chain seq x y z
N MET A 1 -49.72 -32.47 -52.09
CA MET A 1 -48.77 -31.36 -52.39
C MET A 1 -47.39 -31.80 -51.96
N LYS A 2 -46.45 -31.86 -52.91
CA LYS A 2 -45.01 -31.97 -52.67
C LYS A 2 -44.52 -30.70 -51.96
N PHE A 3 -43.65 -30.84 -50.97
CA PHE A 3 -42.47 -29.99 -50.82
C PHE A 3 -41.31 -30.86 -50.32
N MET A 4 -40.38 -31.16 -51.22
CA MET A 4 -39.00 -31.50 -50.88
C MET A 4 -38.28 -30.21 -50.47
N LEU A 5 -37.39 -30.28 -49.49
CA LEU A 5 -35.93 -30.12 -49.68
C LEU A 5 -35.23 -30.27 -48.33
N SER A 6 -34.25 -31.18 -48.30
CA SER A 6 -33.20 -31.23 -47.28
C SER A 6 -32.53 -29.85 -47.20
N SER A 7 -32.74 -29.09 -46.13
CA SER A 7 -31.98 -27.88 -45.90
C SER A 7 -30.51 -28.28 -45.65
N SER A 8 -29.60 -27.82 -46.50
CA SER A 8 -28.16 -27.96 -46.25
C SER A 8 -27.81 -27.43 -44.87
N PRO A 9 -26.85 -28.03 -44.15
CA PRO A 9 -26.41 -27.52 -42.86
C PRO A 9 -25.95 -26.07 -43.00
N ARG A 10 -26.19 -25.23 -41.99
CA ARG A 10 -25.67 -23.85 -41.98
C ARG A 10 -24.19 -23.84 -41.59
N VAL A 11 -23.85 -24.63 -40.58
CA VAL A 11 -22.49 -24.74 -40.03
C VAL A 11 -21.91 -26.13 -40.32
N SER A 12 -20.66 -26.20 -40.76
CA SER A 12 -19.86 -27.43 -40.75
C SER A 12 -18.77 -27.32 -39.70
N VAL A 13 -18.82 -28.22 -38.71
CA VAL A 13 -17.77 -28.34 -37.69
C VAL A 13 -16.70 -29.30 -38.20
N ILE A 14 -15.48 -28.83 -38.38
CA ILE A 14 -14.37 -29.61 -38.92
C ILE A 14 -13.49 -30.05 -37.75
N ILE A 15 -13.37 -31.37 -37.59
CA ILE A 15 -12.53 -31.99 -36.55
C ILE A 15 -11.33 -32.67 -37.24
N PRO A 16 -10.14 -32.03 -37.27
CA PRO A 16 -8.93 -32.68 -37.73
C PRO A 16 -8.48 -33.70 -36.68
N THR A 17 -8.20 -34.92 -37.11
CA THR A 17 -7.91 -36.03 -36.20
C THR A 17 -6.65 -36.79 -36.61
N TYR A 18 -5.77 -37.04 -35.65
CA TYR A 18 -4.61 -37.92 -35.82
C TYR A 18 -4.21 -38.48 -34.45
N ASN A 19 -4.37 -39.79 -34.27
CA ASN A 19 -4.14 -40.49 -33.01
C ASN A 19 -4.79 -39.78 -31.81
N GLY A 20 -6.10 -39.58 -31.89
CA GLY A 20 -6.90 -38.78 -30.95
C GLY A 20 -7.73 -39.58 -29.95
N ASP A 21 -7.44 -40.88 -29.77
CA ASP A 21 -8.32 -41.82 -29.06
C ASP A 21 -8.68 -41.38 -27.62
N ARG A 22 -7.82 -40.60 -26.99
CA ARG A 22 -7.97 -40.15 -25.60
C ARG A 22 -9.06 -39.11 -25.38
N TYR A 23 -9.26 -38.20 -26.32
CA TYR A 23 -10.10 -37.01 -26.12
C TYR A 23 -11.16 -36.78 -27.20
N LEU A 24 -11.05 -37.46 -28.34
CA LEU A 24 -11.94 -37.25 -29.49
C LEU A 24 -13.42 -37.44 -29.15
N SER A 25 -13.78 -38.37 -28.27
CA SER A 25 -15.16 -38.56 -27.82
C SER A 25 -15.74 -37.30 -27.18
N GLN A 26 -14.98 -36.63 -26.30
CA GLN A 26 -15.39 -35.39 -25.65
C GLN A 26 -15.58 -34.26 -26.67
N ALA A 27 -14.70 -34.18 -27.68
CA ALA A 27 -14.83 -33.20 -28.76
C ALA A 27 -16.13 -33.44 -29.56
N ILE A 28 -16.40 -34.68 -29.98
CA ILE A 28 -17.63 -35.04 -30.71
C ILE A 28 -18.88 -34.78 -29.86
N ASP A 29 -18.90 -35.23 -28.61
CA ASP A 29 -20.01 -35.03 -27.66
C ASP A 29 -20.31 -33.54 -27.44
N SER A 30 -19.28 -32.69 -27.41
CA SER A 30 -19.43 -31.24 -27.25
C SER A 30 -20.15 -30.57 -28.42
N VAL A 31 -20.00 -31.12 -29.63
CA VAL A 31 -20.72 -30.64 -30.81
C VAL A 31 -22.15 -31.20 -30.83
N LEU A 32 -22.32 -32.47 -30.47
CA LEU A 32 -23.64 -33.12 -30.40
C LEU A 32 -24.55 -32.48 -29.34
N SER A 33 -23.98 -31.88 -28.30
CA SER A 33 -24.69 -31.18 -27.22
C SER A 33 -24.94 -29.69 -27.49
N GLN A 34 -24.60 -29.17 -28.67
CA GLN A 34 -24.87 -27.78 -29.02
C GLN A 34 -26.37 -27.48 -29.09
N THR A 35 -26.75 -26.29 -28.64
CA THR A 35 -28.16 -25.82 -28.68
C THR A 35 -28.62 -25.43 -30.08
N TYR A 36 -27.69 -25.08 -30.97
CA TYR A 36 -27.96 -24.83 -32.39
C TYR A 36 -28.09 -26.17 -33.13
N SER A 37 -29.15 -26.37 -33.93
CA SER A 37 -29.44 -27.68 -34.53
C SER A 37 -29.09 -27.84 -36.01
N ASN A 38 -28.76 -26.75 -36.72
CA ASN A 38 -28.53 -26.77 -38.17
C ASN A 38 -27.04 -26.87 -38.53
N TYR A 39 -26.39 -27.97 -38.11
CA TYR A 39 -24.97 -28.23 -38.35
C TYR A 39 -24.70 -29.64 -38.91
N GLU A 40 -23.47 -29.84 -39.40
CA GLU A 40 -22.87 -31.17 -39.60
C GLU A 40 -21.50 -31.24 -38.94
N ILE A 41 -21.03 -32.46 -38.66
CA ILE A 41 -19.69 -32.76 -38.15
C ILE A 41 -18.90 -33.45 -39.27
N VAL A 42 -17.74 -32.91 -39.62
CA VAL A 42 -16.82 -33.48 -40.61
C VAL A 42 -15.52 -33.84 -39.91
N ILE A 43 -15.35 -35.13 -39.63
CA ILE A 43 -14.16 -35.68 -39.01
C ILE A 43 -13.22 -36.15 -40.12
N VAL A 44 -12.01 -35.60 -40.14
CA VAL A 44 -10.99 -35.97 -41.14
C VAL A 44 -9.81 -36.60 -40.39
N ASP A 45 -9.68 -37.91 -40.54
CA ASP A 45 -8.58 -38.69 -39.96
C ASP A 45 -7.37 -38.70 -40.91
N ASP A 46 -6.24 -38.22 -40.40
CA ASP A 46 -4.95 -38.11 -41.07
C ASP A 46 -4.11 -39.40 -40.99
N GLY A 47 -4.78 -40.55 -40.96
CA GLY A 47 -4.16 -41.87 -40.95
C GLY A 47 -3.78 -42.32 -39.56
N SER A 48 -4.73 -42.23 -38.62
CA SER A 48 -4.58 -42.71 -37.24
C SER A 48 -4.29 -44.21 -37.20
N THR A 49 -3.50 -44.61 -36.20
CA THR A 49 -3.05 -45.99 -35.97
C THR A 49 -3.43 -46.52 -34.60
N ASP A 50 -4.07 -45.70 -33.78
CA ASP A 50 -4.62 -46.02 -32.46
C ASP A 50 -6.12 -46.37 -32.54
N ASN A 51 -6.85 -46.31 -31.42
CA ASN A 51 -8.27 -46.64 -31.35
C ASN A 51 -9.21 -45.54 -31.89
N THR A 52 -8.67 -44.54 -32.59
CA THR A 52 -9.43 -43.42 -33.17
C THR A 52 -10.50 -43.90 -34.17
N PRO A 53 -10.19 -44.77 -35.15
CA PRO A 53 -11.19 -45.20 -36.13
C PRO A 53 -12.38 -45.93 -35.48
N GLU A 54 -12.14 -46.72 -34.43
CA GLU A 54 -13.17 -47.44 -33.67
C GLU A 54 -14.10 -46.48 -32.92
N ILE A 55 -13.55 -45.41 -32.31
CA ILE A 55 -14.34 -44.38 -31.64
C ILE A 55 -15.24 -43.66 -32.65
N ILE A 56 -14.71 -43.28 -33.81
CA ILE A 56 -15.50 -42.61 -34.85
C ILE A 56 -16.60 -43.54 -35.37
N GLN A 57 -16.28 -44.82 -35.58
CA GLN A 57 -17.26 -45.82 -36.01
C GLN A 57 -18.41 -45.98 -35.01
N TYR A 58 -18.12 -45.95 -33.70
CA TYR A 58 -19.15 -45.97 -32.66
C TYR A 58 -20.16 -44.82 -32.81
N TYR A 59 -19.70 -43.60 -33.07
CA TYR A 59 -20.60 -42.45 -33.27
C TYR A 59 -21.39 -42.54 -34.59
N LEU A 60 -20.78 -43.06 -35.67
CA LEU A 60 -21.47 -43.29 -36.94
C LEU A 60 -22.61 -44.32 -36.79
N ASP A 61 -22.39 -45.37 -36.00
CA ASP A 61 -23.37 -46.42 -35.74
C ASP A 61 -24.50 -45.93 -34.80
N ALA A 62 -24.14 -45.13 -33.79
CA ALA A 62 -25.09 -44.57 -32.82
C ALA A 62 -26.02 -43.50 -33.45
N HIS A 63 -25.50 -42.72 -34.40
CA HIS A 63 -26.25 -41.68 -35.10
C HIS A 63 -26.48 -42.08 -36.55
N GLN A 64 -27.54 -42.88 -36.79
CA GLN A 64 -27.93 -43.45 -38.10
C GLN A 64 -28.34 -42.41 -39.18
N SER A 65 -27.94 -41.16 -39.05
CA SER A 65 -28.10 -40.08 -40.02
C SER A 65 -26.75 -39.81 -40.70
N PRO A 66 -26.49 -40.36 -41.90
CA PRO A 66 -25.26 -40.10 -42.66
C PRO A 66 -25.07 -38.62 -43.01
N SER A 67 -26.13 -37.81 -42.84
CA SER A 67 -26.11 -36.37 -43.03
C SER A 67 -25.59 -35.58 -41.82
N LEU A 68 -25.46 -36.17 -40.63
CA LEU A 68 -25.00 -35.44 -39.44
C LEU A 68 -23.49 -35.56 -39.24
N ILE A 69 -22.95 -36.78 -39.22
CA ILE A 69 -21.52 -37.05 -39.03
C ILE A 69 -20.94 -37.64 -40.30
N ARG A 70 -19.85 -37.04 -40.80
CA ARG A 70 -19.09 -37.52 -41.95
C ARG A 70 -17.68 -37.86 -41.53
N TYR A 71 -17.24 -39.02 -41.95
CA TYR A 71 -15.90 -39.52 -41.67
C TYR A 71 -15.10 -39.67 -42.96
N ILE A 72 -13.90 -39.08 -42.99
CA ILE A 72 -13.02 -39.02 -44.15
C ILE A 72 -11.62 -39.45 -43.72
N VAL A 73 -10.98 -40.36 -44.47
CA VAL A 73 -9.63 -40.85 -44.16
C VAL A 73 -8.64 -40.44 -45.26
N GLN A 74 -7.43 -39.99 -44.88
CA GLN A 74 -6.25 -39.79 -45.75
C GLN A 74 -5.00 -40.41 -45.15
N SER A 75 -3.95 -40.52 -45.98
CA SER A 75 -2.57 -40.62 -45.49
C SER A 75 -2.12 -39.32 -44.82
N ASN A 76 -1.32 -39.43 -43.76
CA ASN A 76 -0.79 -38.31 -42.99
C ASN A 76 -0.14 -37.22 -43.86
N GLN A 77 -0.74 -36.04 -43.87
CA GLN A 77 -0.31 -34.87 -44.65
C GLN A 77 -0.27 -33.59 -43.82
N GLY A 78 -0.58 -33.66 -42.52
CA GLY A 78 -0.53 -32.54 -41.59
C GLY A 78 -1.85 -31.78 -41.46
N VAL A 79 -1.99 -31.03 -40.35
CA VAL A 79 -3.27 -30.41 -39.94
C VAL A 79 -3.82 -29.44 -40.98
N ALA A 80 -2.97 -28.67 -41.67
CA ALA A 80 -3.41 -27.77 -42.73
C ALA A 80 -4.11 -28.52 -43.89
N ALA A 81 -3.55 -29.66 -44.31
CA ALA A 81 -4.13 -30.50 -45.36
C ALA A 81 -5.46 -31.13 -44.92
N VAL A 82 -5.52 -31.57 -43.67
CA VAL A 82 -6.72 -32.15 -43.03
C VAL A 82 -7.85 -31.10 -42.97
N ARG A 83 -7.57 -29.90 -42.45
CA ARG A 83 -8.50 -28.76 -42.41
C ARG A 83 -9.00 -28.41 -43.80
N ASN A 84 -8.11 -28.27 -44.78
CA ASN A 84 -8.49 -27.97 -46.15
C ASN A 84 -9.39 -29.03 -46.77
N ARG A 85 -9.10 -30.32 -46.55
CA ARG A 85 -9.97 -31.40 -47.06
C ARG A 85 -11.33 -31.38 -46.39
N GLY A 86 -11.39 -31.19 -45.08
CA GLY A 86 -12.64 -31.08 -44.34
C GLY A 86 -13.51 -29.93 -44.84
N ILE A 87 -12.92 -28.74 -45.03
CA ILE A 87 -13.64 -27.56 -45.51
C ILE A 87 -14.06 -27.70 -46.98
N LYS A 88 -13.25 -28.33 -47.82
CA LYS A 88 -13.62 -28.62 -49.21
C LYS A 88 -14.84 -29.55 -49.29
N GLU A 89 -14.95 -30.48 -48.36
CA GLU A 89 -16.06 -31.43 -48.27
C GLU A 89 -17.26 -30.87 -47.49
N ALA A 90 -17.08 -29.80 -46.71
CA ALA A 90 -18.12 -29.14 -45.95
C ALA A 90 -19.29 -28.67 -46.84
N ARG A 91 -20.52 -28.86 -46.37
CA ARG A 91 -21.75 -28.40 -47.02
C ARG A 91 -22.27 -27.09 -46.42
N GLY A 92 -21.86 -26.78 -45.20
CA GLY A 92 -22.14 -25.53 -44.51
C GLY A 92 -21.48 -24.33 -45.15
N GLU A 93 -22.13 -23.19 -45.02
CA GLU A 93 -21.57 -21.90 -45.43
C GLU A 93 -20.69 -21.29 -44.35
N LEU A 94 -20.90 -21.64 -43.08
CA LEU A 94 -20.06 -21.27 -41.95
C LEU A 94 -19.22 -22.49 -41.54
N ILE A 95 -17.95 -22.25 -41.29
CA ILE A 95 -16.97 -23.25 -40.86
C ILE A 95 -16.62 -22.96 -39.42
N ALA A 96 -16.78 -23.94 -38.54
CA ALA A 96 -16.20 -23.94 -37.21
C ALA A 96 -15.10 -24.98 -37.15
N LEU A 97 -13.95 -24.65 -36.59
CA LEU A 97 -12.88 -25.62 -36.33
C LEU A 97 -13.01 -26.12 -34.90
N LEU A 98 -12.70 -27.40 -34.68
CA LEU A 98 -12.59 -27.98 -33.35
C LEU A 98 -11.43 -28.97 -33.36
N ASP A 99 -10.32 -28.62 -32.70
CA ASP A 99 -9.22 -29.57 -32.55
C ASP A 99 -9.66 -30.76 -31.65
N GLN A 100 -9.11 -31.96 -31.90
CA GLN A 100 -9.61 -33.23 -31.35
C GLN A 100 -9.56 -33.37 -29.81
N ASP A 101 -8.83 -32.49 -29.13
CA ASP A 101 -8.58 -32.45 -27.69
C ASP A 101 -9.33 -31.32 -26.96
N ASP A 102 -10.02 -30.45 -27.70
CA ASP A 102 -10.81 -29.33 -27.20
C ASP A 102 -12.30 -29.66 -27.05
N VAL A 103 -13.05 -28.77 -26.39
CA VAL A 103 -14.49 -28.95 -26.11
C VAL A 103 -15.23 -27.65 -26.37
N PHE A 104 -16.28 -27.68 -27.21
CA PHE A 104 -17.20 -26.56 -27.35
C PHE A 104 -18.14 -26.43 -26.14
N LEU A 105 -18.39 -25.20 -25.69
CA LEU A 105 -19.43 -24.92 -24.71
C LEU A 105 -20.81 -24.90 -25.39
N PRO A 106 -21.91 -25.24 -24.69
CA PRO A 106 -23.20 -25.59 -25.31
C PRO A 106 -23.81 -24.57 -26.27
N GLU A 107 -23.57 -23.27 -26.05
CA GLU A 107 -24.17 -22.17 -26.81
C GLU A 107 -23.26 -21.62 -27.93
N LYS A 108 -22.03 -22.15 -28.09
CA LYS A 108 -21.03 -21.61 -29.03
C LYS A 108 -21.59 -21.40 -30.43
N LEU A 109 -22.15 -22.47 -31.01
CA LEU A 109 -22.65 -22.41 -32.39
C LEU A 109 -23.82 -21.43 -32.51
N ALA A 110 -24.74 -21.43 -31.54
CA ALA A 110 -25.92 -20.56 -31.56
C ALA A 110 -25.51 -19.08 -31.53
N HIS A 111 -24.60 -18.72 -30.63
CA HIS A 111 -24.16 -17.34 -30.43
C HIS A 111 -23.30 -16.84 -31.60
N GLN A 112 -22.36 -17.63 -32.12
CA GLN A 112 -21.56 -17.20 -33.28
C GLN A 112 -22.41 -17.07 -34.55
N VAL A 113 -23.36 -17.99 -34.79
CA VAL A 113 -24.31 -17.85 -35.90
C VAL A 113 -25.18 -16.60 -35.76
N ALA A 114 -25.59 -16.24 -34.54
CA ALA A 114 -26.35 -15.01 -34.30
C ALA A 114 -25.58 -13.76 -34.75
N TYR A 115 -24.26 -13.70 -34.51
CA TYR A 115 -23.41 -12.60 -34.95
C TYR A 115 -23.27 -12.52 -36.48
N PHE A 116 -23.14 -13.65 -37.17
CA PHE A 116 -23.18 -13.67 -38.64
C PHE A 116 -24.53 -13.22 -39.20
N ASN A 117 -25.63 -13.53 -38.52
CA ASN A 117 -26.96 -13.12 -38.96
C ASN A 117 -27.21 -11.62 -38.78
N THR A 118 -26.68 -11.01 -37.72
CA THR A 118 -26.84 -9.57 -37.45
C THR A 118 -25.83 -8.71 -38.20
N ASN A 119 -24.71 -9.29 -38.67
CA ASN A 119 -23.65 -8.58 -39.39
C ASN A 119 -23.29 -9.31 -40.69
N PRO A 120 -24.02 -9.10 -41.80
CA PRO A 120 -23.85 -9.91 -43.02
C PRO A 120 -22.51 -9.73 -43.75
N ASN A 121 -21.70 -8.71 -43.38
CA ASN A 121 -20.42 -8.42 -44.02
C ASN A 121 -19.20 -9.00 -43.28
N ILE A 122 -19.38 -9.58 -42.08
CA ILE A 122 -18.25 -10.15 -41.34
C ILE A 122 -17.87 -11.51 -41.91
N ALA A 123 -16.57 -11.78 -41.98
CA ALA A 123 -16.05 -13.06 -42.44
C ALA A 123 -15.64 -13.99 -41.30
N ILE A 124 -15.38 -13.43 -40.11
CA ILE A 124 -14.84 -14.15 -38.96
C ILE A 124 -15.56 -13.69 -37.68
N VAL A 125 -15.98 -14.65 -36.87
CA VAL A 125 -16.35 -14.45 -35.47
C VAL A 125 -15.35 -15.22 -34.62
N ASN A 126 -14.67 -14.52 -33.71
CA ASN A 126 -13.75 -15.13 -32.75
C ASN A 126 -14.30 -14.99 -31.32
N SER A 127 -13.84 -15.80 -30.37
CA SER A 127 -14.30 -15.72 -28.98
C SER A 127 -13.15 -16.00 -28.00
N GLY A 128 -13.43 -15.92 -26.70
CA GLY A 128 -12.51 -16.36 -25.67
C GLY A 128 -12.58 -17.85 -25.41
N TRP A 129 -11.67 -18.34 -24.58
CA TRP A 129 -11.56 -19.75 -24.22
C TRP A 129 -11.11 -19.94 -22.77
N ARG A 130 -11.50 -21.07 -22.20
CA ARG A 130 -11.11 -21.53 -20.88
C ARG A 130 -9.97 -22.52 -21.00
N LEU A 131 -8.84 -22.25 -20.35
CA LEU A 131 -7.76 -23.23 -20.21
C LEU A 131 -8.18 -24.31 -19.21
N ILE A 132 -8.09 -25.58 -19.63
CA ILE A 132 -8.34 -26.73 -18.78
C ILE A 132 -7.15 -27.69 -18.75
N ASP A 133 -6.95 -28.37 -17.63
CA ASP A 133 -5.96 -29.43 -17.51
C ASP A 133 -6.40 -30.73 -18.21
N GLN A 134 -5.51 -31.73 -18.22
CA GLN A 134 -5.77 -33.07 -18.76
C GLN A 134 -6.97 -33.81 -18.13
N ASN A 135 -7.49 -33.32 -16.99
CA ASN A 135 -8.61 -33.87 -16.21
C ASN A 135 -9.86 -33.00 -16.26
N ASN A 136 -9.92 -31.97 -17.13
CA ASN A 136 -11.01 -30.99 -17.24
C ASN A 136 -11.11 -29.98 -16.08
N HIS A 137 -10.10 -29.83 -15.22
CA HIS A 137 -10.11 -28.77 -14.22
C HIS A 137 -9.77 -27.42 -14.86
N ASN A 138 -10.48 -26.37 -14.45
CA ASN A 138 -10.22 -25.01 -14.89
C ASN A 138 -8.87 -24.51 -14.39
N ILE A 139 -8.07 -23.92 -15.29
CA ILE A 139 -6.80 -23.24 -15.00
C ILE A 139 -7.03 -21.73 -15.01
N SER A 140 -7.55 -21.18 -16.10
CA SER A 140 -7.80 -19.75 -16.28
C SER A 140 -8.77 -19.49 -17.45
N ASP A 141 -9.45 -18.35 -17.43
CA ASP A 141 -10.25 -17.86 -18.56
C ASP A 141 -9.46 -16.81 -19.33
N ILE A 142 -9.40 -16.96 -20.66
CA ILE A 142 -8.73 -16.04 -21.57
C ILE A 142 -9.79 -15.24 -22.32
N GLU A 143 -9.81 -13.94 -22.04
CA GLU A 143 -10.80 -12.98 -22.54
C GLU A 143 -10.11 -11.86 -23.34
N PRO A 144 -9.65 -12.12 -24.59
CA PRO A 144 -8.76 -11.20 -25.30
C PRO A 144 -9.37 -9.82 -25.58
N TRP A 145 -10.70 -9.69 -25.60
CA TRP A 145 -11.39 -8.43 -25.90
C TRP A 145 -11.22 -7.36 -24.81
N HIS A 146 -10.77 -7.70 -23.60
CA HIS A 146 -10.47 -6.70 -22.58
C HIS A 146 -9.23 -5.87 -22.93
N ASP A 147 -8.20 -6.51 -23.47
CA ASP A 147 -6.95 -5.84 -23.88
C ASP A 147 -6.95 -5.44 -25.36
N LEU A 148 -7.70 -6.17 -26.19
CA LEU A 148 -7.78 -6.02 -27.64
C LEU A 148 -9.26 -5.90 -28.07
N PRO A 149 -9.92 -4.77 -27.79
CA PRO A 149 -11.36 -4.62 -27.99
C PRO A 149 -11.79 -4.79 -29.45
N ASP A 150 -10.90 -4.49 -30.41
CA ASP A 150 -11.16 -4.55 -31.84
C ASP A 150 -10.22 -5.53 -32.58
N LEU A 151 -10.79 -6.35 -33.47
CA LEU A 151 -10.05 -7.27 -34.35
C LEU A 151 -9.67 -6.59 -35.68
N THR A 152 -8.84 -5.55 -35.59
CA THR A 152 -8.36 -4.80 -36.76
C THR A 152 -7.24 -5.54 -37.50
N LEU A 153 -6.88 -5.05 -38.69
CA LEU A 153 -5.70 -5.50 -39.45
C LEU A 153 -4.43 -5.46 -38.58
N GLU A 154 -4.22 -4.37 -37.85
CA GLU A 154 -3.11 -4.21 -36.92
C GLU A 154 -3.15 -5.26 -35.81
N THR A 155 -4.31 -5.48 -35.18
CA THR A 155 -4.49 -6.47 -34.11
C THR A 155 -4.11 -7.87 -34.60
N TRP A 156 -4.59 -8.27 -35.77
CA TRP A 156 -4.31 -9.60 -36.32
C TRP A 156 -2.84 -9.83 -36.63
N ILE A 157 -2.16 -8.83 -37.20
CA ILE A 157 -0.77 -8.96 -37.64
C ILE A 157 0.20 -8.82 -36.45
N THR A 158 -0.08 -7.93 -35.50
CA THR A 158 0.85 -7.66 -34.40
C THR A 158 0.63 -8.57 -33.20
N ARG A 159 -0.62 -8.84 -32.80
CA ARG A 159 -0.96 -9.60 -31.58
C ARG A 159 -1.35 -11.05 -31.86
N THR A 160 -1.90 -11.33 -33.04
CA THR A 160 -2.29 -12.68 -33.48
C THR A 160 -3.13 -13.46 -32.43
N PRO A 161 -4.28 -12.93 -31.96
CA PRO A 161 -5.08 -13.56 -30.90
C PRO A 161 -5.92 -14.74 -31.42
N ILE A 162 -5.26 -15.83 -31.84
CA ILE A 162 -5.87 -16.95 -32.53
C ILE A 162 -5.85 -18.21 -31.67
N LEU A 163 -7.03 -18.78 -31.43
CA LEU A 163 -7.20 -20.19 -31.08
C LEU A 163 -8.12 -20.84 -32.15
N PRO A 164 -7.65 -21.83 -32.93
CA PRO A 164 -8.45 -22.43 -34.00
C PRO A 164 -9.85 -22.86 -33.57
N SER A 165 -9.97 -23.55 -32.43
CA SER A 165 -11.26 -24.02 -31.91
C SER A 165 -12.26 -22.89 -31.56
N SER A 166 -11.78 -21.69 -31.26
CA SER A 166 -12.65 -20.53 -30.96
C SER A 166 -13.21 -19.85 -32.22
N LEU A 167 -12.59 -20.07 -33.38
CA LEU A 167 -12.97 -19.40 -34.63
C LEU A 167 -14.20 -20.02 -35.30
N MET A 168 -15.05 -19.15 -35.86
CA MET A 168 -16.01 -19.49 -36.91
C MET A 168 -15.84 -18.50 -38.06
N PHE A 169 -15.77 -18.98 -39.30
CA PHE A 169 -15.57 -18.13 -40.48
C PHE A 169 -16.40 -18.60 -41.67
N THR A 170 -16.61 -17.71 -42.64
CA THR A 170 -17.34 -18.06 -43.86
C THR A 170 -16.51 -18.98 -44.76
N ARG A 171 -17.13 -20.03 -45.31
CA ARG A 171 -16.47 -20.90 -46.30
C ARG A 171 -16.05 -20.13 -47.55
N GLU A 172 -16.78 -19.07 -47.90
CA GLU A 172 -16.44 -18.17 -49.00
C GLU A 172 -15.08 -17.50 -48.77
N SER A 173 -14.84 -16.90 -47.59
CA SER A 173 -13.56 -16.24 -47.32
C SER A 173 -12.39 -17.21 -47.40
N TRP A 174 -12.56 -18.47 -46.95
CA TRP A 174 -11.57 -19.54 -47.14
C TRP A 174 -11.29 -19.85 -48.62
N GLN A 175 -12.32 -19.90 -49.48
CA GLN A 175 -12.15 -20.13 -50.92
C GLN A 175 -11.39 -18.99 -51.59
N GLN A 176 -11.68 -17.74 -51.23
CA GLN A 176 -11.07 -16.55 -51.84
C GLN A 176 -9.58 -16.43 -51.54
N VAL A 177 -9.14 -16.80 -50.33
CA VAL A 177 -7.72 -16.80 -49.97
C VAL A 177 -6.97 -18.08 -50.36
N GLY A 178 -7.66 -19.09 -50.91
CA GLY A 178 -7.05 -20.35 -51.34
C GLY A 178 -6.79 -21.36 -50.21
N GLY A 179 -7.46 -21.22 -49.08
CA GLY A 179 -7.36 -22.12 -47.92
C GLY A 179 -6.11 -21.99 -47.06
N PHE A 180 -5.86 -22.98 -46.19
CA PHE A 180 -4.69 -23.05 -45.29
C PHE A 180 -3.43 -23.45 -46.07
N ASN A 181 -2.29 -22.80 -45.80
CA ASN A 181 -1.04 -23.08 -46.51
C ASN A 181 -0.25 -24.20 -45.82
N SER A 182 -0.18 -25.38 -46.44
CA SER A 182 0.52 -26.54 -45.88
C SER A 182 2.04 -26.36 -45.74
N ARG A 183 2.64 -25.35 -46.39
CA ARG A 183 4.06 -24.98 -46.17
C ARG A 183 4.33 -24.57 -44.71
N PHE A 184 3.31 -24.02 -44.05
CA PHE A 184 3.42 -23.49 -42.69
C PHE A 184 2.70 -24.37 -41.68
N ASN A 185 2.61 -25.69 -41.93
CA ASN A 185 1.92 -26.65 -41.07
C ASN A 185 2.39 -26.53 -39.60
N GLY A 186 1.48 -26.10 -38.71
CA GLY A 186 1.79 -25.81 -37.31
C GLY A 186 1.86 -24.31 -36.97
N VAL A 187 1.76 -23.41 -37.94
CA VAL A 187 1.44 -21.97 -37.82
C VAL A 187 0.54 -21.51 -38.99
N ASP A 188 -0.15 -22.46 -39.61
CA ASP A 188 -1.00 -22.28 -40.79
C ASP A 188 -2.24 -21.43 -40.50
N ASP A 189 -2.68 -21.42 -39.24
CA ASP A 189 -3.72 -20.57 -38.70
C ASP A 189 -3.34 -19.08 -38.74
N VAL A 190 -2.11 -18.75 -38.35
CA VAL A 190 -1.57 -17.39 -38.42
C VAL A 190 -1.53 -16.90 -39.87
N ASP A 191 -0.95 -17.69 -40.77
CA ASP A 191 -0.89 -17.39 -42.21
C ASP A 191 -2.28 -17.16 -42.81
N PHE A 192 -3.25 -18.01 -42.47
CA PHE A 192 -4.61 -17.92 -42.96
C PHE A 192 -5.30 -16.63 -42.53
N ILE A 193 -5.24 -16.29 -41.25
CA ILE A 193 -5.86 -15.08 -40.71
C ILE A 193 -5.17 -13.83 -41.24
N TRP A 194 -3.84 -13.82 -41.36
CA TRP A 194 -3.11 -12.68 -41.92
C TRP A 194 -3.47 -12.43 -43.39
N ARG A 195 -3.63 -13.49 -44.19
CA ARG A 195 -4.09 -13.34 -45.58
C ARG A 195 -5.52 -12.79 -45.64
N LEU A 196 -6.43 -13.25 -44.79
CA LEU A 196 -7.79 -12.71 -44.70
C LEU A 196 -7.78 -11.22 -44.30
N ALA A 197 -7.08 -10.88 -43.21
CA ALA A 197 -6.97 -9.51 -42.74
C ALA A 197 -6.37 -8.60 -43.83
N SER A 198 -5.31 -9.04 -44.51
CA SER A 198 -4.65 -8.28 -45.59
C SER A 198 -5.55 -8.00 -46.81
N GLN A 199 -6.60 -8.80 -47.00
CA GLN A 199 -7.60 -8.60 -48.06
C GLN A 199 -8.82 -7.78 -47.58
N GLY A 200 -8.80 -7.29 -46.35
CA GLY A 200 -9.86 -6.44 -45.79
C GLY A 200 -11.09 -7.20 -45.28
N TYR A 201 -10.97 -8.51 -45.01
CA TYR A 201 -12.06 -9.27 -44.41
C TYR A 201 -12.28 -8.86 -42.95
N GLU A 202 -13.51 -8.47 -42.63
CA GLU A 202 -13.89 -8.01 -41.28
C GLU A 202 -14.04 -9.18 -40.31
N ALA A 203 -13.62 -8.95 -39.06
CA ALA A 203 -13.72 -9.88 -37.96
C ALA A 203 -14.31 -9.19 -36.72
N ILE A 204 -15.02 -9.95 -35.87
CA ILE A 204 -15.60 -9.43 -34.64
C ILE A 204 -15.41 -10.40 -33.47
N TRP A 205 -15.28 -9.85 -32.26
CA TRP A 205 -15.36 -10.61 -31.02
C TRP A 205 -16.81 -10.96 -30.68
N LEU A 206 -17.04 -12.23 -30.36
CA LEU A 206 -18.08 -12.65 -29.42
C LEU A 206 -17.45 -12.57 -28.02
N PRO A 207 -17.81 -11.59 -27.17
CA PRO A 207 -17.18 -11.35 -25.87
C PRO A 207 -17.65 -12.36 -24.81
N GLU A 208 -17.49 -13.64 -25.12
CA GLU A 208 -17.87 -14.77 -24.29
C GLU A 208 -16.79 -15.87 -24.39
N ILE A 209 -16.63 -16.64 -23.32
CA ILE A 209 -15.87 -17.89 -23.35
C ILE A 209 -16.74 -18.96 -24.02
N THR A 210 -16.27 -19.56 -25.12
CA THR A 210 -17.06 -20.58 -25.86
C THR A 210 -16.38 -21.93 -26.04
N VAL A 211 -15.14 -22.07 -25.62
CA VAL A 211 -14.33 -23.27 -25.81
C VAL A 211 -13.56 -23.58 -24.52
N ASN A 212 -13.47 -24.85 -24.14
CA ASN A 212 -12.43 -25.30 -23.22
C ASN A 212 -11.24 -25.81 -24.05
N TYR A 213 -10.10 -25.12 -23.92
CA TYR A 213 -8.83 -25.44 -24.56
C TYR A 213 -7.97 -26.28 -23.61
N ARG A 214 -7.59 -27.50 -24.03
CA ARG A 214 -6.93 -28.47 -23.15
C ARG A 214 -5.41 -28.41 -23.21
N GLN A 215 -4.78 -28.37 -22.03
CA GLN A 215 -3.33 -28.47 -21.90
C GLN A 215 -2.89 -29.85 -21.37
N HIS A 216 -1.98 -30.50 -22.08
CA HIS A 216 -1.36 -31.76 -21.65
C HIS A 216 0.05 -31.94 -22.23
N GLN A 217 0.82 -32.91 -21.71
CA GLN A 217 2.21 -33.15 -22.13
C GLN A 217 2.37 -33.56 -23.61
N GLN A 218 1.28 -34.01 -24.25
CA GLN A 218 1.28 -34.43 -25.66
C GLN A 218 0.75 -33.35 -26.60
N THR A 219 0.45 -32.14 -26.12
CA THR A 219 0.02 -31.04 -26.99
C THR A 219 1.10 -30.78 -28.05
N VAL A 220 0.69 -30.86 -29.33
CA VAL A 220 1.61 -30.86 -30.49
C VAL A 220 2.46 -29.59 -30.54
N SER A 221 1.87 -28.44 -30.17
CA SER A 221 2.58 -27.15 -30.12
C SER A 221 3.78 -27.18 -29.18
N ASN A 222 3.70 -27.89 -28.05
CA ASN A 222 4.79 -28.01 -27.09
C ASN A 222 5.85 -29.01 -27.56
N GLN A 223 5.45 -30.14 -28.14
CA GLN A 223 6.40 -31.15 -28.64
C GLN A 223 7.26 -30.64 -29.81
N LYS A 224 6.71 -29.70 -30.60
CA LYS A 224 7.35 -29.15 -31.80
C LYS A 224 7.74 -27.68 -31.65
N ALA A 225 7.98 -27.20 -30.44
CA ALA A 225 8.25 -25.77 -30.17
C ALA A 225 9.37 -25.19 -31.05
N ARG A 226 10.50 -25.90 -31.21
CA ARG A 226 11.61 -25.46 -32.09
C ARG A 226 11.23 -25.40 -33.57
N GLU A 227 10.48 -26.38 -34.06
CA GLU A 227 10.01 -26.40 -35.45
C GLU A 227 9.03 -25.25 -35.69
N ARG A 228 8.10 -25.02 -34.76
CA ARG A 228 7.14 -23.90 -34.78
C ARG A 228 7.85 -22.55 -34.76
N ALA A 229 8.90 -22.41 -33.94
CA ALA A 229 9.74 -21.21 -33.88
C ALA A 229 10.42 -20.91 -35.23
N ASN A 230 10.95 -21.93 -35.92
CA ASN A 230 11.55 -21.73 -37.24
C ASN A 230 10.50 -21.44 -38.32
N LEU A 231 9.33 -22.09 -38.25
CA LEU A 231 8.24 -21.88 -39.18
C LEU A 231 7.64 -20.47 -39.05
N ILE A 232 7.51 -19.93 -37.83
CA ILE A 232 6.98 -18.58 -37.65
C ILE A 232 7.93 -17.52 -38.24
N VAL A 233 9.25 -17.69 -38.10
CA VAL A 233 10.23 -16.82 -38.77
C VAL A 233 10.06 -16.90 -40.29
N ALA A 234 9.98 -18.12 -40.84
CA ALA A 234 9.79 -18.32 -42.28
C ALA A 234 8.46 -17.76 -42.79
N LEU A 235 7.40 -17.79 -41.97
CA LEU A 235 6.10 -17.18 -42.29
C LEU A 235 6.22 -15.66 -42.35
N HIS A 236 6.83 -15.01 -41.35
CA HIS A 236 7.04 -13.56 -41.39
C HIS A 236 7.85 -13.16 -42.63
N ASP A 237 8.97 -13.85 -42.89
CA ASP A 237 9.82 -13.56 -44.06
C ASP A 237 9.05 -13.74 -45.37
N TYR A 238 8.21 -14.77 -45.47
CA TYR A 238 7.37 -14.98 -46.64
C TYR A 238 6.26 -13.95 -46.78
N PHE A 239 5.55 -13.63 -45.71
CA PHE A 239 4.42 -12.69 -45.74
C PHE A 239 4.90 -11.27 -46.07
N PHE A 240 5.89 -10.75 -45.35
CA PHE A 240 6.39 -9.38 -45.57
C PHE A 240 7.22 -9.22 -46.85
N SER A 241 7.60 -10.31 -47.53
CA SER A 241 8.24 -10.24 -48.86
C SER A 241 7.25 -10.26 -50.03
N GLN A 242 5.94 -10.34 -49.79
CA GLN A 242 4.96 -10.32 -50.87
C GLN A 242 4.95 -8.95 -51.58
N PRO A 243 4.99 -8.91 -52.93
CA PRO A 243 5.20 -7.68 -53.70
C PRO A 243 4.02 -6.69 -53.69
N ASN A 244 2.84 -7.12 -53.22
CA ASN A 244 1.59 -6.35 -53.30
C ASN A 244 1.02 -5.99 -51.93
N LEU A 245 1.83 -5.96 -50.87
CA LEU A 245 1.39 -5.48 -49.56
C LEU A 245 1.23 -3.95 -49.58
N SER A 246 0.21 -3.43 -48.89
CA SER A 246 0.05 -2.00 -48.69
C SER A 246 1.14 -1.45 -47.75
N ASP A 247 1.44 -0.15 -47.84
CA ASP A 247 2.38 0.52 -46.94
C ASP A 247 1.96 0.38 -45.46
N GLU A 248 0.64 0.37 -45.20
CA GLU A 248 0.07 0.13 -43.87
C GLU A 248 0.51 -1.23 -43.31
N ILE A 249 0.45 -2.30 -44.11
CA ILE A 249 0.89 -3.64 -43.68
C ILE A 249 2.40 -3.69 -43.49
N LEU A 250 3.18 -3.08 -44.39
CA LEU A 250 4.65 -3.08 -44.30
C LEU A 250 5.14 -2.37 -43.03
N GLN A 251 4.44 -1.32 -42.57
CA GLN A 251 4.76 -0.65 -41.30
C GLN A 251 4.57 -1.55 -40.07
N LEU A 252 3.72 -2.58 -40.17
CA LEU A 252 3.47 -3.55 -39.09
C LEU A 252 4.57 -4.62 -38.95
N GLU A 253 5.52 -4.72 -39.88
CA GLU A 253 6.55 -5.78 -39.85
C GLU A 253 7.36 -5.76 -38.55
N LYS A 254 7.86 -4.58 -38.16
CA LYS A 254 8.67 -4.44 -36.94
C LYS A 254 7.89 -4.80 -35.67
N PRO A 255 6.74 -4.18 -35.37
CA PRO A 255 5.98 -4.54 -34.17
C PRO A 255 5.55 -6.01 -34.20
N ALA A 256 5.10 -6.55 -35.34
CA ALA A 256 4.76 -7.96 -35.45
C ALA A 256 5.94 -8.88 -35.11
N ARG A 257 7.13 -8.63 -35.68
CA ARG A 257 8.32 -9.45 -35.38
C ARG A 257 8.74 -9.34 -33.92
N TYR A 258 8.67 -8.15 -33.32
CA TYR A 258 8.98 -7.97 -31.90
C TYR A 258 8.04 -8.78 -30.99
N GLU A 259 6.74 -8.65 -31.22
CA GLU A 259 5.68 -9.34 -30.49
C GLU A 259 5.84 -10.87 -30.61
N THR A 260 5.94 -11.37 -31.84
CA THR A 260 6.05 -12.80 -32.12
C THR A 260 7.34 -13.40 -31.58
N PHE A 261 8.48 -12.72 -31.72
CA PHE A 261 9.75 -13.25 -31.24
C PHE A 261 9.82 -13.26 -29.71
N THR A 262 9.21 -12.29 -29.04
CA THR A 262 9.13 -12.26 -27.58
C THR A 262 8.20 -13.36 -27.05
N TRP A 263 7.03 -13.57 -27.67
CA TRP A 263 6.14 -14.67 -27.33
C TRP A 263 6.79 -16.04 -27.59
N MET A 264 7.48 -16.19 -28.72
CA MET A 264 8.18 -17.43 -29.05
C MET A 264 9.33 -17.71 -28.09
N ALA A 265 10.07 -16.68 -27.65
CA ALA A 265 11.09 -16.82 -26.63
C ALA A 265 10.50 -17.35 -25.30
N TRP A 266 9.34 -16.85 -24.88
CA TRP A 266 8.64 -17.38 -23.72
C TRP A 266 8.17 -18.82 -23.93
N HIS A 267 7.60 -19.15 -25.09
CA HIS A 267 7.16 -20.51 -25.38
C HIS A 267 8.32 -21.51 -25.38
N LEU A 268 9.49 -21.09 -25.89
CA LEU A 268 10.74 -21.86 -25.82
C LEU A 268 11.26 -22.00 -24.38
N TYR A 269 11.16 -20.96 -23.55
CA TYR A 269 11.44 -21.07 -22.12
C TYR A 269 10.53 -22.09 -21.43
N HIS A 270 9.22 -21.98 -21.64
CA HIS A 270 8.21 -22.86 -21.05
C HIS A 270 8.40 -24.33 -21.45
N THR A 271 8.93 -24.59 -22.66
CA THR A 271 9.23 -25.93 -23.18
C THR A 271 10.69 -26.36 -22.95
N ASN A 272 11.42 -25.64 -22.09
CA ASN A 272 12.80 -25.95 -21.67
C ASN A 272 13.83 -25.95 -22.82
N HIS A 273 13.71 -24.99 -23.74
CA HIS A 273 14.62 -24.71 -24.85
C HIS A 273 15.34 -23.37 -24.65
N LEU A 274 16.18 -23.31 -23.61
CA LEU A 274 16.77 -22.06 -23.10
C LEU A 274 17.72 -21.37 -24.10
N GLU A 275 18.53 -22.12 -24.84
CA GLU A 275 19.39 -21.55 -25.88
C GLU A 275 18.59 -20.87 -27.00
N GLU A 276 17.50 -21.51 -27.44
CA GLU A 276 16.63 -20.94 -28.45
C GLU A 276 15.85 -19.74 -27.91
N MET A 277 15.42 -19.77 -26.64
CA MET A 277 14.83 -18.60 -25.98
C MET A 277 15.76 -17.39 -26.06
N ALA A 278 17.03 -17.54 -25.67
CA ALA A 278 18.00 -16.44 -25.74
C ALA A 278 18.21 -15.95 -27.18
N LYS A 279 18.28 -16.86 -28.17
CA LYS A 279 18.38 -16.49 -29.59
C LYS A 279 17.16 -15.68 -30.08
N PHE A 280 15.95 -16.01 -29.63
CA PHE A 280 14.74 -15.28 -30.02
C PHE A 280 14.63 -13.91 -29.33
N LEU A 281 15.03 -13.79 -28.07
CA LEU A 281 15.17 -12.48 -27.42
C LEU A 281 16.24 -11.62 -28.13
N GLN A 282 17.39 -12.19 -28.47
CA GLN A 282 18.41 -11.48 -29.24
C GLN A 282 17.88 -10.99 -30.61
N LYS A 283 17.08 -11.82 -31.30
CA LYS A 283 16.44 -11.41 -32.56
C LYS A 283 15.42 -10.30 -32.36
N SER A 284 14.66 -10.31 -31.26
CA SER A 284 13.62 -9.30 -31.00
C SER A 284 14.22 -7.90 -30.79
N LEU A 285 15.45 -7.78 -30.29
CA LEU A 285 16.18 -6.51 -30.18
C LEU A 285 16.29 -5.74 -31.50
N LEU A 286 16.31 -6.42 -32.65
CA LEU A 286 16.39 -5.77 -33.97
C LEU A 286 15.08 -5.06 -34.36
N TYR A 287 13.98 -5.40 -33.69
CA TYR A 287 12.63 -4.96 -34.04
C TYR A 287 11.93 -4.18 -32.92
N THR A 288 12.55 -4.09 -31.74
CA THR A 288 12.00 -3.36 -30.61
C THR A 288 11.92 -1.86 -30.89
N PRO A 289 10.83 -1.17 -30.50
CA PRO A 289 10.75 0.29 -30.56
C PRO A 289 11.44 0.97 -29.36
N TYR A 290 11.92 0.19 -28.38
CA TYR A 290 12.44 0.70 -27.11
C TYR A 290 13.98 0.71 -27.06
N THR A 291 14.54 1.36 -26.03
CA THR A 291 15.97 1.21 -25.71
C THR A 291 16.22 -0.22 -25.20
N VAL A 292 17.43 -0.74 -25.36
CA VAL A 292 17.79 -2.11 -24.93
C VAL A 292 17.39 -2.38 -23.47
N ALA A 293 17.57 -1.40 -22.58
CA ALA A 293 17.23 -1.56 -21.18
C ALA A 293 15.71 -1.73 -20.95
N ILE A 294 14.90 -0.94 -21.63
CA ILE A 294 13.43 -1.05 -21.57
C ILE A 294 12.98 -2.35 -22.21
N THR A 295 13.59 -2.75 -23.34
CA THR A 295 13.30 -4.01 -24.01
C THR A 295 13.55 -5.21 -23.09
N ILE A 296 14.66 -5.22 -22.35
CA ILE A 296 14.96 -6.27 -21.37
C ILE A 296 13.88 -6.33 -20.28
N SER A 297 13.48 -5.18 -19.74
CA SER A 297 12.41 -5.13 -18.73
C SER A 297 11.05 -5.58 -19.30
N ASP A 298 10.74 -5.20 -20.53
CA ASP A 298 9.51 -5.60 -21.24
C ASP A 298 9.47 -7.12 -21.46
N TRP A 299 10.60 -7.75 -21.81
CA TRP A 299 10.68 -9.21 -21.91
C TRP A 299 10.26 -9.89 -20.60
N VAL A 300 10.82 -9.45 -19.47
CA VAL A 300 10.47 -10.02 -18.17
C VAL A 300 9.00 -9.80 -17.85
N HIS A 301 8.51 -8.58 -18.02
CA HIS A 301 7.12 -8.23 -17.76
C HIS A 301 6.16 -9.13 -18.56
N ARG A 302 6.47 -9.33 -19.84
CA ARG A 302 5.69 -10.20 -20.73
C ARG A 302 5.79 -11.66 -20.33
N PHE A 303 6.97 -12.15 -19.95
CA PHE A 303 7.13 -13.52 -19.45
C PHE A 303 6.29 -13.77 -18.19
N ILE A 304 6.23 -12.81 -17.26
CA ILE A 304 5.35 -12.89 -16.08
C ILE A 304 3.88 -12.98 -16.52
N GLY A 305 3.45 -12.08 -17.41
CA GLY A 305 2.09 -12.05 -17.93
C GLY A 305 1.70 -13.35 -18.64
N TYR A 306 2.57 -13.87 -19.50
CA TYR A 306 2.37 -15.13 -20.18
C TYR A 306 2.33 -16.32 -19.21
N CYS A 307 3.26 -16.42 -18.25
CA CYS A 307 3.21 -17.48 -17.25
C CYS A 307 1.87 -17.44 -16.49
N ARG A 308 1.45 -16.27 -15.99
CA ARG A 308 0.19 -16.11 -15.26
C ARG A 308 -1.01 -16.50 -16.11
N GLY A 309 -1.08 -16.03 -17.35
CA GLY A 309 -2.18 -16.34 -18.28
C GLY A 309 -2.33 -17.85 -18.51
N TYR A 310 -1.22 -18.58 -18.53
CA TYR A 310 -1.20 -20.04 -18.69
C TYR A 310 -1.21 -20.82 -17.35
N GLY A 311 -1.48 -20.15 -16.21
CA GLY A 311 -1.61 -20.79 -14.90
C GLY A 311 -0.30 -21.15 -14.20
N TYR A 312 0.81 -20.52 -14.59
CA TYR A 312 2.13 -20.72 -14.00
C TYR A 312 2.63 -19.46 -13.28
N GLU A 313 3.45 -19.63 -12.26
CA GLU A 313 4.26 -18.55 -11.70
C GLU A 313 5.70 -18.69 -12.18
N ILE A 314 6.32 -17.58 -12.57
CA ILE A 314 7.74 -17.54 -12.92
C ILE A 314 8.56 -17.21 -11.67
N ASP A 315 9.49 -18.08 -11.34
CA ASP A 315 10.53 -17.78 -10.35
C ASP A 315 11.60 -16.88 -11.00
N LEU A 316 11.49 -15.58 -10.78
CA LEU A 316 12.40 -14.60 -11.36
C LEU A 316 13.83 -14.73 -10.84
N GLU A 317 14.03 -15.18 -9.61
CA GLU A 317 15.38 -15.36 -9.07
C GLU A 317 16.08 -16.50 -9.81
N ASN A 318 15.38 -17.62 -10.01
CA ASN A 318 15.90 -18.72 -10.81
C ASN A 318 16.06 -18.34 -12.29
N PHE A 319 15.10 -17.63 -12.87
CA PHE A 319 15.16 -17.14 -14.25
C PHE A 319 16.38 -16.23 -14.49
N TYR A 320 16.61 -15.25 -13.62
CA TYR A 320 17.77 -14.36 -13.70
C TYR A 320 19.11 -15.09 -13.47
N ASN A 321 19.07 -16.26 -12.84
CA ASN A 321 20.25 -17.09 -12.61
C ASN A 321 20.62 -18.01 -13.77
N LEU A 322 19.77 -18.15 -14.79
CA LEU A 322 20.04 -18.97 -15.98
C LEU A 322 21.32 -18.52 -16.71
N PRO A 323 22.21 -19.45 -17.11
CA PRO A 323 23.42 -19.11 -17.87
C PRO A 323 23.13 -18.33 -19.16
N GLU A 324 22.10 -18.76 -19.90
CA GLU A 324 21.69 -18.16 -21.17
C GLU A 324 21.17 -16.74 -20.97
N TRP A 325 20.41 -16.50 -19.89
CA TRP A 325 19.95 -15.16 -19.53
C TRP A 325 21.12 -14.27 -19.13
N LYS A 326 22.01 -14.73 -18.24
CA LYS A 326 23.19 -13.96 -17.82
C LYS A 326 24.09 -13.59 -19.00
N GLN A 327 24.29 -14.52 -19.93
CA GLN A 327 25.04 -14.26 -21.15
C GLN A 327 24.35 -13.20 -22.01
N LEU A 328 23.05 -13.37 -22.29
CA LEU A 328 22.25 -12.42 -23.07
C LEU A 328 22.30 -11.00 -22.47
N ILE A 329 22.12 -10.86 -21.17
CA ILE A 329 22.19 -9.55 -20.50
C ILE A 329 23.62 -8.99 -20.56
N THR A 330 24.66 -9.80 -20.34
CA THR A 330 26.05 -9.34 -20.41
C THR A 330 26.41 -8.83 -21.82
N GLU A 331 25.94 -9.50 -22.87
CA GLU A 331 26.25 -9.12 -24.25
C GLU A 331 25.53 -7.83 -24.71
N ASN A 332 24.40 -7.47 -24.08
CA ASN A 332 23.55 -6.36 -24.53
C ASN A 332 23.43 -5.19 -23.52
N ALA A 333 23.73 -5.40 -22.24
CA ALA A 333 23.75 -4.33 -21.24
C ALA A 333 24.99 -3.43 -21.37
N PRO A 334 24.94 -2.15 -20.96
CA PRO A 334 26.08 -1.24 -21.05
C PRO A 334 27.27 -1.73 -20.22
N GLN A 335 28.41 -2.01 -20.87
CA GLN A 335 29.62 -2.59 -20.24
C GLN A 335 30.67 -1.55 -19.77
N ASN A 336 30.42 -0.26 -19.97
CA ASN A 336 31.37 0.79 -19.59
C ASN A 336 31.12 1.28 -18.16
N LYS A 337 32.18 1.71 -17.47
CA LYS A 337 32.03 2.44 -16.21
C LYS A 337 31.07 3.62 -16.42
N PRO A 338 29.94 3.69 -15.70
CA PRO A 338 28.94 4.71 -15.92
C PRO A 338 29.54 6.08 -15.61
N ARG A 339 29.17 7.09 -16.38
CA ARG A 339 29.61 8.48 -16.13
C ARG A 339 28.65 9.22 -15.20
N VAL A 340 27.36 8.87 -15.23
CA VAL A 340 26.33 9.38 -14.32
C VAL A 340 25.73 8.24 -13.50
N SER A 341 25.58 8.43 -12.20
CA SER A 341 24.77 7.55 -11.35
C SER A 341 23.48 8.27 -10.99
N VAL A 342 22.33 7.70 -11.37
CA VAL A 342 21.01 8.22 -11.01
C VAL A 342 20.54 7.49 -9.76
N ILE A 343 20.33 8.25 -8.68
CA ILE A 343 19.95 7.73 -7.36
C ILE A 343 18.47 7.97 -7.11
N ILE A 344 17.72 6.89 -6.88
CA ILE A 344 16.28 6.90 -6.64
C ILE A 344 15.99 6.38 -5.22
N PRO A 345 15.70 7.26 -4.24
CA PRO A 345 15.15 6.83 -2.96
C PRO A 345 13.66 6.47 -3.14
N ALA A 346 13.30 5.21 -2.89
CA ALA A 346 11.96 4.69 -3.07
C ALA A 346 11.35 4.31 -1.71
N TYR A 347 10.23 4.92 -1.34
CA TYR A 347 9.45 4.55 -0.16
C TYR A 347 7.96 4.71 -0.45
N ASN A 348 7.22 3.60 -0.44
CA ASN A 348 5.78 3.57 -0.66
C ASN A 348 5.32 4.33 -1.92
N CYS A 349 5.93 4.01 -3.07
CA CYS A 349 5.74 4.71 -4.33
C CYS A 349 5.20 3.81 -5.46
N GLU A 350 4.46 2.74 -5.13
CA GLU A 350 3.94 1.75 -6.08
C GLU A 350 3.23 2.39 -7.28
N LYS A 351 2.52 3.50 -7.07
CA LYS A 351 1.74 4.17 -8.13
C LYS A 351 2.60 4.85 -9.20
N TYR A 352 3.84 5.21 -8.88
CA TYR A 352 4.64 6.14 -9.69
C TYR A 352 6.04 5.61 -10.02
N ILE A 353 6.54 4.63 -9.25
CA ILE A 353 7.91 4.14 -9.36
C ILE A 353 8.23 3.57 -10.76
N GLU A 354 7.25 2.97 -11.43
CA GLU A 354 7.42 2.48 -12.80
C GLU A 354 7.75 3.61 -13.77
N GLN A 355 6.99 4.71 -13.72
CA GLN A 355 7.23 5.89 -14.56
C GLN A 355 8.56 6.56 -14.21
N CYS A 356 8.86 6.65 -12.91
CA CYS A 356 10.12 7.19 -12.40
C CYS A 356 11.32 6.47 -13.04
N VAL A 357 11.40 5.14 -12.92
CA VAL A 357 12.50 4.34 -13.50
C VAL A 357 12.50 4.41 -15.02
N LYS A 358 11.35 4.26 -15.69
CA LYS A 358 11.25 4.36 -17.16
C LYS A 358 11.81 5.68 -17.69
N SER A 359 11.52 6.80 -17.02
CA SER A 359 12.02 8.13 -17.44
C SER A 359 13.55 8.27 -17.45
N VAL A 360 14.24 7.44 -16.65
CA VAL A 360 15.70 7.35 -16.64
C VAL A 360 16.19 6.42 -17.75
N LEU A 361 15.50 5.28 -17.95
CA LEU A 361 15.83 4.31 -19.01
C LEU A 361 15.59 4.84 -20.43
N GLU A 362 14.76 5.87 -20.56
CA GLU A 362 14.43 6.58 -21.81
C GLU A 362 15.33 7.80 -22.07
N GLN A 363 16.35 8.05 -21.25
CA GLN A 363 17.26 9.16 -21.45
C GLN A 363 18.04 9.02 -22.76
N THR A 364 18.21 10.14 -23.46
CA THR A 364 18.99 10.23 -24.70
C THR A 364 20.50 10.04 -24.49
N TYR A 365 20.98 10.24 -23.26
CA TYR A 365 22.34 9.97 -22.84
C TYR A 365 22.46 8.53 -22.36
N THR A 366 23.42 7.75 -22.85
CA THR A 366 23.48 6.29 -22.64
C THR A 366 24.52 5.82 -21.62
N ASN A 367 25.40 6.71 -21.14
CA ASN A 367 26.50 6.34 -20.25
C ASN A 367 26.15 6.62 -18.76
N TYR A 368 25.16 5.90 -18.24
CA TYR A 368 24.66 6.02 -16.87
C TYR A 368 24.40 4.67 -16.21
N GLU A 369 24.22 4.69 -14.88
CA GLU A 369 23.62 3.61 -14.10
C GLU A 369 22.42 4.14 -13.31
N VAL A 370 21.49 3.24 -12.96
CA VAL A 370 20.32 3.55 -12.12
C VAL A 370 20.41 2.75 -10.84
N ILE A 371 20.35 3.45 -9.71
CA ILE A 371 20.46 2.87 -8.37
C ILE A 371 19.17 3.18 -7.62
N VAL A 372 18.40 2.15 -7.29
CA VAL A 372 17.15 2.28 -6.54
C VAL A 372 17.37 1.76 -5.13
N ILE A 373 17.24 2.65 -4.15
CA ILE A 373 17.28 2.30 -2.73
C ILE A 373 15.84 2.26 -2.22
N ASN A 374 15.30 1.06 -2.06
CA ASN A 374 14.00 0.86 -1.43
C ASN A 374 14.16 0.96 0.10
N ASP A 375 13.68 2.08 0.65
CA ASP A 375 13.82 2.49 2.05
C ASP A 375 12.69 1.92 2.91
N GLY A 376 12.48 0.60 2.84
CA GLY A 376 11.52 -0.12 3.67
C GLY A 376 10.07 0.03 3.22
N SER A 377 9.82 0.12 1.90
CA SER A 377 8.46 0.14 1.34
C SER A 377 7.63 -1.05 1.83
N GLN A 378 6.37 -0.79 2.18
CA GLN A 378 5.41 -1.79 2.63
C GLN A 378 4.29 -2.06 1.59
N ASP A 379 4.37 -1.38 0.45
CA ASP A 379 3.45 -1.48 -0.67
C ASP A 379 4.05 -2.33 -1.82
N GLN A 380 3.44 -2.31 -3.00
CA GLN A 380 3.90 -3.10 -4.15
C GLN A 380 5.14 -2.51 -4.87
N THR A 381 5.83 -1.51 -4.30
CA THR A 381 7.01 -0.87 -4.91
C THR A 381 8.04 -1.91 -5.35
N GLN A 382 8.36 -2.89 -4.50
CA GLN A 382 9.32 -3.93 -4.84
C GLN A 382 8.84 -4.82 -5.99
N GLU A 383 7.58 -5.24 -5.98
CA GLU A 383 7.00 -6.11 -7.01
C GLU A 383 7.01 -5.44 -8.38
N ILE A 384 6.69 -4.14 -8.43
CA ILE A 384 6.70 -3.33 -9.65
C ILE A 384 8.14 -3.14 -10.18
N LEU A 385 9.14 -3.11 -9.30
CA LEU A 385 10.55 -2.97 -9.68
C LEU A 385 11.19 -4.28 -10.17
N LYS A 386 10.65 -5.46 -9.83
CA LYS A 386 11.23 -6.76 -10.20
C LYS A 386 11.57 -6.90 -11.69
N PRO A 387 10.71 -6.48 -12.65
CA PRO A 387 11.03 -6.55 -14.08
C PRO A 387 12.24 -5.68 -14.48
N PHE A 388 12.55 -4.65 -13.70
CA PHE A 388 13.66 -3.72 -13.98
C PHE A 388 14.99 -4.15 -13.37
N PHE A 389 15.02 -5.13 -12.46
CA PHE A 389 16.25 -5.61 -11.80
C PHE A 389 17.42 -5.96 -12.74
N PRO A 390 17.21 -6.48 -13.96
CA PRO A 390 18.31 -6.72 -14.89
C PRO A 390 19.03 -5.45 -15.35
N VAL A 391 18.39 -4.28 -15.23
CA VAL A 391 18.87 -2.99 -15.77
C VAL A 391 19.00 -1.89 -14.71
N ILE A 392 18.63 -2.17 -13.46
CA ILE A 392 18.82 -1.28 -12.31
C ILE A 392 19.58 -2.00 -11.19
N LYS A 393 20.28 -1.23 -10.36
CA LYS A 393 20.84 -1.72 -9.10
C LYS A 393 19.81 -1.49 -7.99
N TYR A 394 19.05 -2.53 -7.65
CA TYR A 394 18.07 -2.50 -6.57
C TYR A 394 18.70 -2.91 -5.24
N ILE A 395 18.46 -2.13 -4.19
CA ILE A 395 18.85 -2.46 -2.81
C ILE A 395 17.67 -2.16 -1.89
N TYR A 396 17.35 -3.12 -1.03
CA TYR A 396 16.41 -2.93 0.08
C TYR A 396 17.16 -2.55 1.35
N GLN A 397 16.59 -1.63 2.14
CA GLN A 397 16.99 -1.32 3.51
C GLN A 397 15.76 -1.06 4.37
N ASP A 398 15.88 -1.17 5.70
CA ASP A 398 14.81 -0.71 6.59
C ASP A 398 14.65 0.81 6.52
N ASN A 399 13.39 1.28 6.68
CA ASN A 399 13.04 2.69 6.54
C ASN A 399 13.86 3.58 7.48
N GLN A 400 14.64 4.45 6.88
CA GLN A 400 15.60 5.32 7.54
C GLN A 400 15.51 6.78 7.06
N GLY A 401 14.60 7.07 6.14
CA GLY A 401 14.36 8.38 5.55
C GLY A 401 15.17 8.63 4.27
N ALA A 402 14.60 9.48 3.40
CA ALA A 402 15.12 9.78 2.07
C ALA A 402 16.59 10.24 2.07
N ALA A 403 17.03 11.02 3.07
CA ALA A 403 18.43 11.43 3.21
C ALA A 403 19.40 10.24 3.31
N LYS A 404 19.07 9.26 4.16
CA LYS A 404 19.89 8.04 4.33
C LYS A 404 19.84 7.16 3.10
N ALA A 405 18.66 7.01 2.48
CA ALA A 405 18.52 6.29 1.22
C ALA A 405 19.38 6.92 0.09
N ARG A 406 19.34 8.25 -0.07
CA ARG A 406 20.20 8.97 -1.04
C ARG A 406 21.68 8.78 -0.75
N ASN A 407 22.09 8.89 0.53
CA ASN A 407 23.50 8.70 0.91
C ASN A 407 23.98 7.27 0.60
N HIS A 408 23.20 6.25 0.96
CA HIS A 408 23.53 4.85 0.64
C HIS A 408 23.68 4.63 -0.87
N GLY A 409 22.78 5.21 -1.68
CA GLY A 409 22.90 5.18 -3.13
C GLY A 409 24.18 5.88 -3.64
N CYS A 410 24.56 7.02 -3.04
CA CYS A 410 25.78 7.75 -3.40
C CYS A 410 27.07 6.99 -3.01
N GLU A 411 27.07 6.26 -1.89
CA GLU A 411 28.22 5.47 -1.40
C GLU A 411 28.61 4.37 -2.39
N ILE A 412 27.62 3.76 -3.04
CA ILE A 412 27.81 2.65 -3.98
C ILE A 412 27.85 3.08 -5.45
N ALA A 413 27.69 4.38 -5.71
CA ALA A 413 27.68 4.98 -7.05
C ALA A 413 29.09 4.96 -7.68
N GLN A 414 29.17 4.61 -8.96
CA GLN A 414 30.43 4.54 -9.70
C GLN A 414 30.68 5.76 -10.60
N GLY A 415 29.62 6.53 -10.87
CA GLY A 415 29.60 7.71 -11.74
C GLY A 415 30.53 8.83 -11.30
N GLU A 416 31.02 9.60 -12.28
CA GLU A 416 31.65 10.88 -12.03
C GLU A 416 30.63 11.91 -11.50
N PHE A 417 29.40 11.83 -12.03
CA PHE A 417 28.28 12.69 -11.66
C PHE A 417 27.19 11.92 -10.92
N LEU A 418 26.55 12.58 -9.97
CA LEU A 418 25.37 12.10 -9.25
C LEU A 418 24.16 12.91 -9.71
N ALA A 419 23.11 12.22 -10.13
CA ALA A 419 21.79 12.80 -10.37
C ALA A 419 20.80 12.15 -9.39
N PHE A 420 19.82 12.91 -8.92
CA PHE A 420 18.79 12.41 -8.00
C PHE A 420 17.44 12.43 -8.69
N LEU A 421 16.59 11.47 -8.36
CA LEU A 421 15.21 11.42 -8.82
C LEU A 421 14.35 10.79 -7.72
N ASP A 422 13.34 11.52 -7.24
CA ASP A 422 12.44 10.99 -6.23
C ASP A 422 11.48 9.95 -6.86
N GLY A 423 11.09 8.92 -6.08
CA GLY A 423 10.33 7.76 -6.59
C GLY A 423 8.94 8.07 -7.17
N ASP A 424 8.44 9.28 -6.92
CA ASP A 424 7.16 9.84 -7.40
C ASP A 424 7.30 10.84 -8.56
N ASP A 425 8.53 11.26 -8.88
CA ASP A 425 8.87 12.21 -9.94
C ASP A 425 9.33 11.50 -11.23
N PHE A 426 9.58 12.25 -12.30
CA PHE A 426 10.21 11.71 -13.52
C PHE A 426 11.08 12.75 -14.26
N PHE A 427 12.06 12.27 -15.02
CA PHE A 427 12.92 13.08 -15.88
C PHE A 427 12.29 13.33 -17.26
N LEU A 428 12.69 14.44 -17.90
CA LEU A 428 12.47 14.66 -19.33
C LEU A 428 13.64 14.08 -20.15
N PRO A 429 13.43 13.62 -21.40
CA PRO A 429 14.38 12.74 -22.10
C PRO A 429 15.79 13.30 -22.36
N GLN A 430 15.94 14.63 -22.38
CA GLN A 430 17.21 15.31 -22.67
C GLN A 430 18.03 15.66 -21.40
N LYS A 431 17.48 15.49 -20.20
CA LYS A 431 18.08 15.96 -18.94
C LYS A 431 19.54 15.57 -18.80
N LEU A 432 19.84 14.27 -18.89
CA LEU A 432 21.21 13.78 -18.67
C LEU A 432 22.16 14.25 -19.77
N ALA A 433 21.72 14.22 -21.03
CA ALA A 433 22.57 14.60 -22.17
C ALA A 433 22.97 16.08 -22.09
N GLU A 434 22.00 16.96 -21.85
CA GLU A 434 22.23 18.40 -21.85
C GLU A 434 23.01 18.85 -20.62
N GLN A 435 22.72 18.32 -19.43
CA GLN A 435 23.48 18.71 -18.24
C GLN A 435 24.91 18.15 -18.25
N VAL A 436 25.15 16.95 -18.79
CA VAL A 436 26.52 16.42 -18.97
C VAL A 436 27.31 17.26 -19.97
N ALA A 437 26.69 17.69 -21.07
CA ALA A 437 27.35 18.54 -22.07
C ALA A 437 27.86 19.86 -21.50
N ILE A 438 27.20 20.41 -20.48
CA ILE A 438 27.68 21.61 -19.77
C ILE A 438 28.96 21.33 -18.99
N PHE A 439 29.05 20.20 -18.28
CA PHE A 439 30.29 19.82 -17.59
C PHE A 439 31.45 19.56 -18.56
N ASP A 440 31.15 19.07 -19.76
CA ASP A 440 32.11 18.88 -20.85
C ASP A 440 32.61 20.20 -21.44
N THR A 441 31.72 21.20 -21.53
CA THR A 441 32.04 22.52 -22.08
C THR A 441 32.81 23.38 -21.08
N ASP A 442 32.46 23.31 -19.78
CA ASP A 442 33.14 24.05 -18.72
C ASP A 442 33.41 23.12 -17.51
N SER A 443 34.64 22.63 -17.45
CA SER A 443 35.11 21.76 -16.37
C SER A 443 35.17 22.46 -15.00
N SER A 444 35.04 23.79 -14.95
CA SER A 444 35.02 24.55 -13.70
C SER A 444 33.67 24.49 -12.98
N ILE A 445 32.61 24.03 -13.67
CA ILE A 445 31.29 23.84 -13.06
C ILE A 445 31.28 22.54 -12.25
N ASP A 446 30.68 22.60 -11.07
CA ASP A 446 30.65 21.50 -10.11
C ASP A 446 29.23 20.98 -9.84
N PHE A 447 28.23 21.84 -9.99
CA PHE A 447 26.81 21.55 -9.73
C PHE A 447 25.93 22.31 -10.72
N ILE A 448 24.93 21.63 -11.28
CA ILE A 448 23.96 22.21 -12.21
C ILE A 448 22.56 21.95 -11.66
N GLN A 449 21.71 22.98 -11.68
CA GLN A 449 20.28 22.81 -11.50
C GLN A 449 19.51 23.37 -12.68
N SER A 450 18.38 22.74 -12.98
CA SER A 450 17.47 23.12 -14.07
C SER A 450 16.10 23.48 -13.52
N GLY A 451 15.18 23.89 -14.39
CA GLY A 451 13.78 24.11 -14.05
C GLY A 451 12.99 22.80 -14.10
N TRP A 452 11.76 22.84 -13.61
CA TRP A 452 10.90 21.66 -13.55
C TRP A 452 9.44 22.01 -13.87
N CYS A 453 8.70 21.03 -14.36
CA CYS A 453 7.25 21.08 -14.41
C CYS A 453 6.68 20.64 -13.06
N VAL A 454 5.56 21.22 -12.67
CA VAL A 454 4.68 20.67 -11.64
C VAL A 454 3.60 19.87 -12.37
N VAL A 455 3.40 18.61 -11.99
CA VAL A 455 2.39 17.74 -12.57
C VAL A 455 1.41 17.24 -11.51
N ASN A 456 0.17 17.00 -11.89
CA ASN A 456 -0.81 16.38 -10.99
C ASN A 456 -0.55 14.86 -10.84
N GLN A 457 -1.39 14.18 -10.06
CA GLN A 457 -1.28 12.73 -9.83
C GLN A 457 -1.22 11.90 -11.13
N LYS A 458 -1.88 12.36 -12.21
CA LYS A 458 -1.90 11.70 -13.52
C LYS A 458 -0.70 12.05 -14.42
N GLY A 459 0.24 12.87 -13.95
CA GLY A 459 1.40 13.32 -14.73
C GLY A 459 1.08 14.45 -15.72
N ILE A 460 -0.10 15.07 -15.63
CA ILE A 460 -0.49 16.20 -16.48
C ILE A 460 0.13 17.48 -15.91
N VAL A 461 0.78 18.27 -16.78
CA VAL A 461 1.43 19.54 -16.41
C VAL A 461 0.40 20.54 -15.89
N VAL A 462 0.65 21.06 -14.69
CA VAL A 462 -0.11 22.11 -14.01
C VAL A 462 0.59 23.46 -14.18
N SER A 463 1.90 23.49 -13.95
CA SER A 463 2.71 24.71 -14.08
C SER A 463 4.17 24.39 -14.46
N VAL A 464 4.91 25.41 -14.90
CA VAL A 464 6.32 25.30 -15.27
C VAL A 464 7.11 26.29 -14.43
N ILE A 465 8.07 25.79 -13.64
CA ILE A 465 8.87 26.59 -12.73
C ILE A 465 10.22 26.90 -13.38
N LYS A 466 10.51 28.20 -13.53
CA LYS A 466 11.76 28.75 -14.07
C LYS A 466 12.48 29.56 -13.00
N PRO A 467 13.24 28.94 -12.08
CA PRO A 467 13.80 29.63 -10.93
C PRO A 467 14.67 30.84 -11.27
N TRP A 468 15.35 30.80 -12.43
CA TRP A 468 16.23 31.88 -12.90
C TRP A 468 15.50 33.18 -13.28
N VAL A 469 14.16 33.19 -13.32
CA VAL A 469 13.39 34.42 -13.51
C VAL A 469 13.51 35.32 -12.28
N HIS A 470 13.48 34.72 -11.08
CA HIS A 470 13.58 35.45 -9.80
C HIS A 470 14.99 35.43 -9.22
N ALA A 471 15.79 34.41 -9.56
CA ALA A 471 17.18 34.26 -9.15
C ALA A 471 18.11 34.08 -10.38
N PRO A 472 18.48 35.16 -11.11
CA PRO A 472 19.20 35.06 -12.38
C PRO A 472 20.54 34.33 -12.32
N GLU A 473 21.20 34.39 -11.16
CA GLU A 473 22.41 33.64 -10.82
C GLU A 473 22.09 32.49 -9.85
N LEU A 474 22.95 31.47 -9.81
CA LEU A 474 22.86 30.41 -8.83
C LEU A 474 24.09 30.47 -7.93
N ASN A 475 23.99 31.20 -6.84
CA ASN A 475 25.05 31.47 -5.87
C ASN A 475 24.51 31.41 -4.42
N LEU A 476 25.40 31.56 -3.43
CA LEU A 476 25.05 31.47 -2.02
C LEU A 476 23.92 32.44 -1.60
N GLU A 477 23.93 33.68 -2.09
CA GLU A 477 22.89 34.66 -1.81
C GLU A 477 21.53 34.19 -2.33
N THR A 478 21.48 33.66 -3.55
CA THR A 478 20.24 33.17 -4.13
C THR A 478 19.71 31.90 -3.45
N TRP A 479 20.59 31.01 -3.00
CA TRP A 479 20.18 29.83 -2.20
C TRP A 479 19.53 30.24 -0.89
N VAL A 480 20.11 31.25 -0.21
CA VAL A 480 19.60 31.77 1.07
C VAL A 480 18.23 32.43 0.90
N LEU A 481 18.07 33.30 -0.10
CA LEU A 481 16.84 34.06 -0.27
C LEU A 481 15.72 33.20 -0.88
N HIS A 482 15.98 32.57 -2.02
CA HIS A 482 14.93 31.94 -2.83
C HIS A 482 14.74 30.45 -2.57
N LYS A 483 15.72 29.78 -1.94
CA LYS A 483 15.66 28.36 -1.54
C LYS A 483 15.16 27.43 -2.66
N CYS A 484 15.48 27.77 -3.92
CA CYS A 484 15.00 27.08 -5.10
C CYS A 484 15.75 25.77 -5.32
N VAL A 485 15.77 24.85 -4.35
CA VAL A 485 16.39 23.53 -4.48
C VAL A 485 15.36 22.50 -4.94
N ARG A 486 15.76 21.61 -5.86
CA ARG A 486 14.94 20.48 -6.28
C ARG A 486 15.85 19.30 -6.60
N PRO A 487 15.86 18.22 -5.79
CA PRO A 487 16.67 17.03 -6.03
C PRO A 487 16.51 16.46 -7.45
N SER A 488 15.28 16.25 -7.92
CA SER A 488 15.01 15.75 -9.28
C SER A 488 15.56 16.63 -10.41
N ALA A 489 15.84 17.92 -10.16
CA ALA A 489 16.35 18.85 -11.17
C ALA A 489 17.88 19.06 -11.13
N MET A 490 18.59 18.52 -10.13
CA MET A 490 20.02 18.74 -9.95
C MET A 490 20.90 17.61 -10.49
N ILE A 491 22.15 17.93 -10.80
CA ILE A 491 23.25 16.99 -11.06
C ILE A 491 24.56 17.63 -10.56
N LEU A 492 25.43 16.86 -9.92
CA LEU A 492 26.70 17.36 -9.39
C LEU A 492 27.83 16.36 -9.53
N ARG A 493 29.07 16.83 -9.42
CA ARG A 493 30.25 15.95 -9.34
C ARG A 493 30.28 15.21 -8.01
N ARG A 494 30.45 13.89 -8.05
CA ARG A 494 30.51 13.00 -6.87
C ARG A 494 31.52 13.45 -5.81
N LYS A 495 32.67 13.99 -6.25
CA LYS A 495 33.72 14.55 -5.36
C LYS A 495 33.19 15.58 -4.35
N TRP A 496 32.14 16.33 -4.69
CA TRP A 496 31.57 17.35 -3.80
C TRP A 496 30.65 16.76 -2.75
N TRP A 497 29.90 15.71 -3.11
CA TRP A 497 29.15 14.93 -2.13
C TRP A 497 30.11 14.28 -1.12
N GLU A 498 31.23 13.70 -1.57
CA GLU A 498 32.27 13.13 -0.69
C GLU A 498 32.86 14.20 0.24
N LYS A 499 33.17 15.39 -0.30
CA LYS A 499 33.78 16.49 0.45
C LYS A 499 32.83 17.08 1.51
N VAL A 500 31.53 17.19 1.21
CA VAL A 500 30.54 17.82 2.10
C VAL A 500 29.96 16.84 3.14
N GLY A 501 30.11 15.53 2.93
CA GLY A 501 29.62 14.49 3.83
C GLY A 501 28.15 14.08 3.60
N GLY A 502 27.62 14.33 2.40
CA GLY A 502 26.26 13.92 2.01
C GLY A 502 25.11 14.72 2.65
N PHE A 503 23.90 14.18 2.55
CA PHE A 503 22.65 14.76 3.08
C PHE A 503 22.52 14.52 4.58
N ASP A 504 22.12 15.53 5.34
CA ASP A 504 21.92 15.38 6.79
C ASP A 504 20.51 14.86 7.11
N HIS A 505 20.45 13.61 7.59
CA HIS A 505 19.20 12.93 7.91
C HIS A 505 18.45 13.48 9.13
N ARG A 506 19.02 14.44 9.86
CA ARG A 506 18.38 15.06 11.03
C ARG A 506 17.33 16.10 10.66
N TYR A 507 17.30 16.57 9.41
CA TYR A 507 16.46 17.68 8.99
C TYR A 507 15.39 17.34 7.94
N PRO A 508 14.63 16.22 8.01
CA PRO A 508 13.60 15.93 7.01
C PRO A 508 12.40 16.87 7.17
N PRO A 509 11.85 17.48 6.11
CA PRO A 509 12.15 17.30 4.68
C PRO A 509 13.02 18.41 4.06
N THR A 510 13.89 19.06 4.83
CA THR A 510 14.76 20.19 4.44
C THR A 510 16.23 19.80 4.30
N GLU A 511 16.54 18.49 4.20
CA GLU A 511 17.90 17.97 4.06
C GLU A 511 18.58 18.43 2.76
N ASP A 512 17.79 18.73 1.73
CA ASP A 512 18.23 19.20 0.43
C ASP A 512 18.71 20.66 0.49
N LEU A 513 17.99 21.51 1.22
CA LEU A 513 18.37 22.90 1.49
C LEU A 513 19.69 22.98 2.28
N ASP A 514 19.80 22.21 3.37
CA ASP A 514 21.05 22.11 4.14
C ASP A 514 22.23 21.68 3.25
N PHE A 515 22.02 20.65 2.42
CA PHE A 515 23.05 20.12 1.52
C PHE A 515 23.57 21.18 0.54
N VAL A 516 22.70 21.93 -0.14
CA VAL A 516 23.14 22.95 -1.10
C VAL A 516 23.78 24.16 -0.42
N LEU A 517 23.33 24.54 0.78
CA LEU A 517 23.94 25.64 1.55
C LEU A 517 25.37 25.29 1.97
N ARG A 518 25.59 24.07 2.49
CA ARG A 518 26.95 23.60 2.84
C ARG A 518 27.86 23.52 1.61
N LEU A 519 27.37 23.00 0.49
CA LEU A 519 28.12 22.97 -0.77
C LEU A 519 28.53 24.38 -1.23
N SER A 520 27.58 25.31 -1.21
CA SER A 520 27.82 26.69 -1.67
C SER A 520 28.80 27.43 -0.76
N LEU A 521 28.73 27.24 0.57
CA LEU A 521 29.71 27.77 1.53
C LEU A 521 31.13 27.22 1.29
N MET A 522 31.25 25.97 0.87
CA MET A 522 32.54 25.33 0.57
C MET A 522 33.12 25.73 -0.80
N GLY A 523 32.47 26.66 -1.50
CA GLY A 523 32.91 27.19 -2.80
C GLY A 523 32.54 26.31 -3.99
N CYS A 524 31.52 25.45 -3.88
CA CYS A 524 31.01 24.68 -5.00
C CYS A 524 30.47 25.62 -6.10
N LYS A 525 30.99 25.51 -7.32
CA LYS A 525 30.55 26.34 -8.44
C LYS A 525 29.25 25.81 -9.05
N THR A 526 28.16 26.52 -8.75
CA THR A 526 26.79 26.21 -9.15
C THR A 526 26.35 27.05 -10.35
N VAL A 527 25.60 26.46 -11.29
CA VAL A 527 24.98 27.22 -12.40
C VAL A 527 23.53 26.78 -12.67
N TRP A 528 22.72 27.70 -13.18
CA TRP A 528 21.44 27.36 -13.81
C TRP A 528 21.67 26.83 -15.22
N PHE A 529 21.11 25.67 -15.52
CA PHE A 529 20.78 25.31 -16.89
C PHE A 529 19.34 25.77 -17.17
N LYS A 530 19.19 26.78 -18.03
CA LYS A 530 17.94 27.55 -18.20
C LYS A 530 16.91 26.83 -19.09
N GLU A 531 16.75 25.52 -18.87
CA GLU A 531 15.75 24.65 -19.50
C GLU A 531 15.00 23.84 -18.44
N ILE A 532 13.93 23.16 -18.85
CA ILE A 532 13.09 22.33 -17.99
C ILE A 532 13.47 20.86 -18.19
N HIS A 533 13.73 20.12 -17.11
CA HIS A 533 14.28 18.76 -17.21
C HIS A 533 13.66 17.71 -16.29
N ALA A 534 12.84 18.11 -15.34
CA ALA A 534 12.19 17.21 -14.40
C ALA A 534 10.72 17.57 -14.23
N CYS A 535 9.94 16.60 -13.83
CA CYS A 535 8.54 16.76 -13.49
C CYS A 535 8.35 16.37 -12.02
N TYR A 536 8.00 17.37 -11.21
CA TYR A 536 7.65 17.21 -9.81
C TYR A 536 6.17 16.89 -9.66
N ARG A 537 5.83 15.77 -9.03
CA ARG A 537 4.44 15.34 -8.85
C ARG A 537 3.81 15.89 -7.57
N GLN A 538 2.58 16.38 -7.70
CA GLN A 538 1.74 16.75 -6.56
C GLN A 538 0.66 15.70 -6.31
N HIS A 539 0.67 15.12 -5.10
CA HIS A 539 -0.36 14.22 -4.59
C HIS A 539 -0.47 14.32 -3.05
N ASP A 540 -1.47 13.65 -2.48
CA ASP A 540 -1.82 13.80 -1.06
C ASP A 540 -0.74 13.24 -0.10
N ASN A 541 0.09 12.31 -0.59
CA ASN A 541 1.16 11.65 0.17
C ASN A 541 2.53 12.35 0.07
N ASN A 542 2.65 13.56 -0.51
CA ASN A 542 3.96 14.21 -0.61
C ASN A 542 4.58 14.41 0.79
N LEU A 543 5.87 14.10 0.96
CA LEU A 543 6.66 14.24 2.21
C LEU A 543 6.58 15.65 2.87
N MET A 544 6.14 16.63 2.09
CA MET A 544 5.94 18.03 2.43
C MET A 544 4.63 18.31 3.20
N SER A 545 3.74 17.34 3.45
CA SER A 545 2.43 17.60 4.09
C SER A 545 2.47 17.91 5.60
N GLY A 546 3.61 17.74 6.27
CA GLY A 546 3.77 18.01 7.71
C GLY A 546 4.14 19.45 8.06
N GLY A 547 3.17 20.37 8.08
CA GLY A 547 3.41 21.82 8.22
C GLY A 547 4.35 22.25 9.37
N LEU A 548 4.16 21.69 10.57
CA LEU A 548 5.00 21.99 11.75
C LEU A 548 6.45 21.50 11.59
N LYS A 549 6.64 20.32 10.99
CA LYS A 549 7.96 19.73 10.75
C LYS A 549 8.77 20.58 9.78
N VAL A 550 8.11 21.09 8.73
CA VAL A 550 8.71 22.01 7.76
C VAL A 550 9.12 23.32 8.44
N ILE A 551 8.25 23.94 9.24
CA ILE A 551 8.58 25.17 9.99
C ILE A 551 9.83 24.96 10.85
N LYS A 552 9.81 23.93 11.71
CA LYS A 552 10.86 23.64 12.68
C LYS A 552 12.21 23.34 12.03
N ASN A 553 12.23 22.45 11.05
CA ASN A 553 13.50 22.06 10.43
C ASN A 553 14.06 23.15 9.51
N THR A 554 13.20 23.92 8.82
CA THR A 554 13.66 25.10 8.07
C THR A 554 14.27 26.13 9.01
N GLU A 555 13.65 26.38 10.17
CA GLU A 555 14.19 27.30 11.17
C GLU A 555 15.54 26.81 11.73
N ILE A 556 15.65 25.52 12.09
CA ILE A 556 16.90 24.94 12.59
C ILE A 556 18.02 25.08 11.55
N VAL A 557 17.77 24.69 10.30
CA VAL A 557 18.77 24.75 9.22
C VAL A 557 19.21 26.20 8.98
N MET A 558 18.27 27.14 8.87
CA MET A 558 18.61 28.53 8.59
C MET A 558 19.31 29.21 9.78
N ASN A 559 18.89 28.95 11.01
CA ASN A 559 19.56 29.51 12.19
C ASN A 559 21.00 28.97 12.30
N GLN A 560 21.20 27.65 12.15
CA GLN A 560 22.54 27.06 12.13
C GLN A 560 23.42 27.63 11.01
N PHE A 561 22.85 27.86 9.83
CA PHE A 561 23.55 28.48 8.71
C PHE A 561 24.00 29.92 9.03
N PHE A 562 23.13 30.75 9.62
CA PHE A 562 23.48 32.13 9.97
C PHE A 562 24.40 32.25 11.18
N ASP A 563 24.38 31.26 12.08
CA ASP A 563 25.28 31.15 13.22
C ASP A 563 26.69 30.67 12.83
N HIS A 564 26.90 30.24 11.58
CA HIS A 564 28.20 29.80 11.09
C HIS A 564 29.24 30.94 11.16
N SER A 565 30.39 30.66 11.78
CA SER A 565 31.46 31.66 12.01
C SER A 565 32.02 32.22 10.72
N ASP A 566 32.17 31.36 9.71
CA ASP A 566 32.85 31.69 8.46
C ASP A 566 31.93 32.30 7.39
N LEU A 567 30.71 32.70 7.77
CA LEU A 567 29.73 33.26 6.85
C LEU A 567 30.18 34.65 6.34
N PRO A 568 30.23 34.89 5.00
CA PRO A 568 30.60 36.20 4.46
C PRO A 568 29.67 37.32 4.95
N ASP A 569 30.24 38.50 5.23
CA ASP A 569 29.48 39.64 5.77
C ASP A 569 28.27 40.05 4.91
N GLN A 570 28.40 39.93 3.58
CA GLN A 570 27.29 40.22 2.66
C GLN A 570 26.12 39.26 2.87
N ILE A 571 26.37 37.99 3.16
CA ILE A 571 25.34 36.98 3.42
C ILE A 571 24.76 37.17 4.82
N ARG A 572 25.60 37.50 5.81
CA ARG A 572 25.14 37.80 7.19
C ARG A 572 24.10 38.92 7.22
N LYS A 573 24.25 39.94 6.34
CA LYS A 573 23.29 41.05 6.20
C LYS A 573 21.93 40.61 5.63
N LEU A 574 21.85 39.46 4.96
CA LEU A 574 20.59 38.94 4.42
C LEU A 574 19.70 38.31 5.48
N HIS A 575 20.22 37.99 6.68
CA HIS A 575 19.49 37.26 7.72
C HIS A 575 18.10 37.82 8.02
N GLN A 576 18.00 39.13 8.19
CA GLN A 576 16.72 39.77 8.49
C GLN A 576 15.73 39.68 7.31
N LYS A 577 16.21 39.94 6.08
CA LYS A 577 15.39 39.84 4.87
C LYS A 577 14.92 38.39 4.64
N GLU A 578 15.84 37.44 4.72
CA GLU A 578 15.57 36.02 4.61
C GLU A 578 14.53 35.57 5.65
N SER A 579 14.69 35.97 6.91
CA SER A 579 13.77 35.59 7.98
C SER A 579 12.36 36.10 7.69
N TYR A 580 12.21 37.33 7.22
CA TYR A 580 10.91 37.87 6.83
C TYR A 580 10.27 37.06 5.69
N GLU A 581 11.01 36.84 4.59
CA GLU A 581 10.51 36.12 3.41
C GLU A 581 10.19 34.64 3.73
N ARG A 582 11.02 33.98 4.54
CA ARG A 582 10.79 32.61 5.03
C ARG A 582 9.50 32.50 5.83
N TRP A 583 9.31 33.39 6.81
CA TRP A 583 8.10 33.38 7.63
C TRP A 583 6.85 33.68 6.81
N LEU A 584 6.94 34.58 5.82
CA LEU A 584 5.83 34.88 4.92
C LEU A 584 5.46 33.68 4.04
N TRP A 585 6.47 32.98 3.48
CA TRP A 585 6.24 31.78 2.69
C TRP A 585 5.66 30.63 3.52
N LEU A 586 6.17 30.41 4.72
CA LEU A 586 5.61 29.42 5.65
C LEU A 586 4.17 29.78 6.02
N ALA A 587 3.85 31.05 6.24
CA ALA A 587 2.49 31.49 6.53
C ALA A 587 1.52 31.18 5.37
N TRP A 588 1.88 31.55 4.14
CA TRP A 588 1.06 31.24 2.95
C TRP A 588 0.83 29.74 2.82
N ARG A 589 1.89 28.94 3.02
CA ARG A 589 1.80 27.48 2.93
C ARG A 589 0.88 26.90 4.00
N MET A 590 1.01 27.37 5.25
CA MET A 590 0.14 26.91 6.34
C MET A 590 -1.32 27.28 6.08
N TYR A 591 -1.57 28.43 5.47
CA TYR A 591 -2.91 28.80 5.02
C TYR A 591 -3.44 27.82 3.95
N ARG A 592 -2.66 27.58 2.89
CA ARG A 592 -3.03 26.66 1.80
C ARG A 592 -3.29 25.24 2.31
N ASP A 593 -2.45 24.75 3.21
CA ASP A 593 -2.50 23.40 3.76
C ASP A 593 -3.57 23.26 4.87
N GLY A 594 -4.33 24.32 5.18
CA GLY A 594 -5.44 24.28 6.15
C GLY A 594 -5.01 24.33 7.62
N TYR A 595 -3.85 24.90 7.93
CA TYR A 595 -3.31 25.10 9.27
C TYR A 595 -3.32 26.57 9.69
N PRO A 596 -4.50 27.15 9.99
CA PRO A 596 -4.60 28.57 10.29
C PRO A 596 -3.76 29.00 11.50
N ASP A 597 -3.73 28.22 12.58
CA ASP A 597 -2.94 28.59 13.77
C ASP A 597 -1.44 28.68 13.48
N LEU A 598 -0.92 27.81 12.62
CA LEU A 598 0.47 27.87 12.17
C LEU A 598 0.71 29.02 11.19
N MET A 599 -0.27 29.37 10.36
CA MET A 599 -0.22 30.59 9.54
C MET A 599 -0.10 31.82 10.45
N ILE A 600 -0.95 31.93 11.47
CA ILE A 600 -0.92 33.01 12.48
C ILE A 600 0.46 33.09 13.11
N TYR A 601 0.97 31.97 13.60
CA TYR A 601 2.31 31.87 14.20
C TYR A 601 3.40 32.37 13.26
N CYS A 602 3.37 31.98 11.98
CA CYS A 602 4.34 32.41 11.00
C CYS A 602 4.25 33.92 10.70
N LEU A 603 3.04 34.47 10.55
CA LEU A 603 2.82 35.90 10.36
C LEU A 603 3.33 36.72 11.56
N GLU A 604 3.07 36.28 12.79
CA GLU A 604 3.57 36.92 14.01
C GLU A 604 5.10 36.95 14.08
N ASN A 605 5.76 35.86 13.67
CA ASN A 605 7.21 35.81 13.60
C ASN A 605 7.76 36.70 12.48
N SER A 606 7.07 36.82 11.34
CA SER A 606 7.50 37.70 10.25
C SER A 606 7.62 39.17 10.68
N ILE A 607 6.76 39.66 11.58
CA ILE A 607 6.80 41.05 12.09
C ILE A 607 8.12 41.36 12.78
N LYS A 608 8.74 40.38 13.45
CA LYS A 608 10.02 40.58 14.14
C LYS A 608 11.16 40.95 13.17
N HIS A 609 10.94 40.75 11.88
CA HIS A 609 11.95 40.90 10.83
C HIS A 609 11.56 41.92 9.74
N THR A 610 10.36 42.51 9.78
CA THR A 610 9.92 43.50 8.77
C THR A 610 10.71 44.82 8.86
N PHE A 611 10.92 45.46 7.70
CA PHE A 611 11.49 46.81 7.59
C PHE A 611 10.41 47.90 7.45
N SER A 612 9.16 47.50 7.23
CA SER A 612 8.05 48.39 6.90
C SER A 612 7.17 48.67 8.14
N PRO A 613 6.46 49.81 8.20
CA PRO A 613 5.39 50.01 9.18
C PRO A 613 4.35 48.87 9.14
N LEU A 614 3.69 48.60 10.27
CA LEU A 614 2.73 47.50 10.42
C LEU A 614 1.60 47.51 9.37
N THR A 615 1.07 48.69 9.05
CA THR A 615 0.01 48.85 8.04
C THR A 615 0.48 48.48 6.64
N GLU A 616 1.73 48.78 6.32
CA GLU A 616 2.34 48.43 5.03
C GLU A 616 2.72 46.94 5.00
N THR A 617 3.19 46.40 6.13
CA THR A 617 3.50 44.96 6.30
C THR A 617 2.27 44.08 6.05
N ILE A 618 1.08 44.50 6.50
CA ILE A 618 -0.18 43.78 6.25
C ILE A 618 -0.52 43.75 4.75
N SER A 619 -0.31 44.86 4.03
CA SER A 619 -0.48 44.89 2.58
C SER A 619 0.53 43.97 1.89
N GLN A 620 1.80 44.00 2.34
CA GLN A 620 2.86 43.14 1.81
C GLN A 620 2.59 41.66 2.04
N TRP A 621 1.92 41.28 3.13
CA TRP A 621 1.50 39.89 3.34
C TRP A 621 0.48 39.42 2.30
N LEU A 622 -0.52 40.27 2.02
CA LEU A 622 -1.56 39.99 1.03
C LEU A 622 -0.97 39.87 -0.38
N ASP A 623 -0.12 40.82 -0.76
CA ASP A 623 0.61 40.80 -2.03
C ASP A 623 1.52 39.56 -2.10
N GLY A 624 2.22 39.25 -1.00
CA GLY A 624 3.06 38.06 -0.89
C GLY A 624 2.29 36.76 -1.08
N PHE A 625 1.15 36.60 -0.42
CA PHE A 625 0.30 35.42 -0.58
C PHE A 625 -0.22 35.27 -2.02
N GLN A 626 -0.58 36.38 -2.67
CA GLN A 626 -0.99 36.36 -4.09
C GLN A 626 0.15 35.95 -5.02
N ASN A 627 1.33 36.53 -4.82
CA ASN A 627 2.49 36.24 -5.65
C ASN A 627 2.92 34.79 -5.49
N ILE A 628 3.02 34.30 -4.26
CA ILE A 628 3.38 32.91 -3.98
C ILE A 628 2.31 31.96 -4.56
N ALA A 629 1.01 32.22 -4.36
CA ALA A 629 -0.05 31.39 -4.95
C ALA A 629 0.08 31.30 -6.48
N SER A 630 0.33 32.43 -7.14
CA SER A 630 0.52 32.48 -8.58
C SER A 630 1.71 31.63 -9.06
N ASP A 631 2.81 31.59 -8.30
CA ASP A 631 3.98 30.77 -8.62
C ASP A 631 3.66 29.26 -8.61
N TYR A 632 2.66 28.84 -7.84
CA TYR A 632 2.15 27.47 -7.80
C TYR A 632 0.96 27.22 -8.75
N GLY A 633 0.55 28.22 -9.55
CA GLY A 633 -0.62 28.12 -10.43
C GLY A 633 -1.96 28.18 -9.68
N GLU A 634 -1.95 28.59 -8.43
CA GLU A 634 -3.10 28.70 -7.55
C GLU A 634 -3.66 30.14 -7.57
N LYS A 635 -4.96 30.29 -7.32
CA LYS A 635 -5.59 31.59 -7.10
C LYS A 635 -6.05 31.68 -5.65
N ILE A 636 -5.53 32.66 -4.93
CA ILE A 636 -5.99 32.96 -3.57
C ILE A 636 -7.15 33.96 -3.60
N ASP A 637 -8.24 33.63 -2.91
CA ASP A 637 -9.31 34.59 -2.65
C ASP A 637 -8.92 35.46 -1.45
N ILE A 638 -8.26 36.58 -1.73
CA ILE A 638 -7.91 37.58 -0.71
C ILE A 638 -9.14 38.07 0.06
N TYR A 639 -10.30 38.17 -0.59
CA TYR A 639 -11.49 38.68 0.06
C TYR A 639 -12.03 37.68 1.09
N ALA A 640 -12.00 36.39 0.77
CA ALA A 640 -12.31 35.32 1.71
C ALA A 640 -11.27 35.26 2.85
N LEU A 641 -9.97 35.36 2.54
CA LEU A 641 -8.91 35.42 3.55
C LEU A 641 -9.11 36.59 4.52
N ILE A 642 -9.32 37.81 4.01
CA ILE A 642 -9.53 38.99 4.85
C ILE A 642 -10.77 38.81 5.73
N LYS A 643 -11.83 38.15 5.25
CA LYS A 643 -13.05 37.90 6.02
C LYS A 643 -12.94 36.74 6.99
N SER A 644 -11.89 35.93 6.91
CA SER A 644 -11.70 34.78 7.78
C SER A 644 -11.51 35.23 9.23
N GLN A 645 -12.04 34.44 10.16
CA GLN A 645 -11.97 34.74 11.59
C GLN A 645 -10.50 34.77 12.05
N GLU A 646 -9.68 33.92 11.46
CA GLU A 646 -8.26 33.71 11.74
C GLU A 646 -7.45 34.95 11.30
N TRP A 647 -7.70 35.45 10.08
CA TRP A 647 -7.08 36.70 9.61
C TRP A 647 -7.52 37.89 10.46
N GLN A 648 -8.81 38.02 10.76
CA GLN A 648 -9.31 39.09 11.62
C GLN A 648 -8.69 39.03 13.02
N THR A 649 -8.45 37.83 13.56
CA THR A 649 -7.80 37.62 14.86
C THR A 649 -6.34 38.10 14.83
N VAL A 650 -5.58 37.77 13.77
CA VAL A 650 -4.20 38.27 13.54
C VAL A 650 -4.17 39.79 13.49
N ILE A 651 -5.00 40.40 12.64
CA ILE A 651 -5.05 41.84 12.47
C ILE A 651 -5.45 42.53 13.78
N HIS A 652 -6.43 41.99 14.51
CA HIS A 652 -6.84 42.53 15.80
C HIS A 652 -5.72 42.46 16.86
N LYS A 653 -5.02 41.33 16.94
CA LYS A 653 -3.90 41.10 17.88
C LYS A 653 -2.72 42.03 17.60
N ILE A 654 -2.43 42.30 16.34
CA ILE A 654 -1.32 43.17 15.90
C ILE A 654 -1.67 44.66 16.05
N MET A 655 -2.90 45.06 15.69
CA MET A 655 -3.32 46.46 15.70
C MET A 655 -3.68 46.96 17.10
N ASN A 656 -4.02 46.06 18.05
CA ASN A 656 -4.36 46.39 19.43
C ASN A 656 -3.53 45.58 20.46
N PRO A 657 -2.20 45.82 20.56
CA PRO A 657 -1.31 45.06 21.45
C PRO A 657 -1.59 45.25 22.96
N LYS A 658 -2.55 46.11 23.33
CA LYS A 658 -2.92 46.42 24.73
C LYS A 658 -4.13 45.63 25.27
N LEU A 659 -4.80 44.81 24.46
CA LEU A 659 -6.04 44.10 24.86
C LEU A 659 -5.95 42.57 24.80
N THR A 660 -4.78 41.98 24.58
CA THR A 660 -4.58 40.53 24.65
C THR A 660 -3.92 40.14 25.98
N PRO A 661 -4.46 39.16 26.72
CA PRO A 661 -3.76 38.61 27.86
C PRO A 661 -2.47 37.96 27.34
N ARG A 662 -1.33 38.38 27.87
CA ARG A 662 -0.07 37.64 27.69
C ARG A 662 -0.32 36.21 28.19
N PRO A 663 0.05 35.15 27.44
CA PRO A 663 0.28 33.87 28.07
C PRO A 663 1.42 34.09 29.06
N LYS A 664 1.11 34.04 30.35
CA LYS A 664 2.13 33.78 31.36
C LYS A 664 2.49 32.31 31.21
N SER A 665 3.62 32.02 30.58
CA SER A 665 4.32 30.76 30.79
C SER A 665 5.72 31.08 31.29
N THR A 666 5.79 31.36 32.58
CA THR A 666 6.96 30.99 33.37
C THR A 666 6.42 30.11 34.48
N LEU A 667 6.14 28.85 34.15
CA LEU A 667 6.15 27.81 35.18
C LEU A 667 7.63 27.58 35.52
N THR A 668 8.13 28.34 36.48
CA THR A 668 9.28 27.89 37.27
C THR A 668 8.87 26.60 37.98
N PRO A 669 9.56 25.47 37.76
CA PRO A 669 9.34 24.29 38.59
C PRO A 669 9.97 24.57 39.95
N ALA A 670 9.15 25.08 40.87
CA ALA A 670 9.42 25.05 42.28
C ALA A 670 8.16 24.53 42.96
N SER A 671 7.96 23.21 42.91
CA SER A 671 7.01 22.57 43.81
C SER A 671 7.63 21.27 44.34
N ASN A 672 7.47 21.02 45.63
CA ASN A 672 7.74 19.72 46.27
C ASN A 672 6.71 18.65 45.81
N LYS A 673 6.13 18.76 44.61
CA LYS A 673 5.14 17.79 44.11
C LYS A 673 5.82 16.55 43.52
N PRO A 674 5.18 15.37 43.60
CA PRO A 674 5.68 14.13 43.02
C PRO A 674 5.98 14.23 41.52
N HIS A 675 6.98 13.48 41.07
CA HIS A 675 7.27 13.23 39.66
C HIS A 675 6.39 12.10 39.13
N ILE A 676 5.53 12.43 38.18
CA ILE A 676 4.64 11.48 37.52
C ILE A 676 5.24 11.09 36.16
N LEU A 677 5.36 9.80 35.92
CA LEU A 677 5.73 9.22 34.64
C LEU A 677 4.49 8.66 33.97
N LEU A 678 4.21 9.02 32.71
CA LEU A 678 3.17 8.37 31.91
C LEU A 678 3.82 7.60 30.76
N ILE A 679 3.50 6.31 30.63
CA ILE A 679 4.04 5.44 29.58
C ILE A 679 2.91 5.08 28.61
N ASN A 680 3.02 5.50 27.35
CA ASN A 680 2.02 5.34 26.30
C ASN A 680 2.21 4.05 25.51
N THR A 681 1.12 3.34 25.20
CA THR A 681 1.13 2.20 24.27
C THR A 681 1.06 2.56 22.79
N ASP A 682 0.55 3.74 22.45
CA ASP A 682 0.19 4.16 21.10
C ASP A 682 0.68 5.58 20.77
N ASP A 683 0.63 5.95 19.49
CA ASP A 683 0.97 7.30 19.03
C ASP A 683 -0.08 8.31 19.56
N PRO A 684 0.32 9.38 20.28
CA PRO A 684 -0.57 10.41 20.83
C PRO A 684 -1.51 11.05 19.79
N GLY A 685 -1.23 10.90 18.49
CA GLY A 685 -2.02 11.50 17.42
C GLY A 685 -3.20 10.71 16.88
N ILE A 686 -3.24 9.38 17.08
CA ILE A 686 -4.01 8.50 16.19
C ILE A 686 -5.08 7.69 16.96
N GLY A 687 -4.99 7.65 18.29
CA GLY A 687 -5.86 6.86 19.17
C GLY A 687 -6.67 7.68 20.17
N GLY A 688 -7.76 7.08 20.65
CA GLY A 688 -8.58 7.66 21.69
C GLY A 688 -7.90 7.73 23.07
N LEU A 689 -7.20 6.66 23.43
CA LEU A 689 -6.42 6.59 24.67
C LEU A 689 -5.25 7.58 24.65
N ALA A 690 -4.59 7.72 23.50
CA ALA A 690 -3.58 8.72 23.22
C ALA A 690 -4.04 10.18 23.49
N GLN A 691 -5.25 10.56 23.06
CA GLN A 691 -5.81 11.89 23.35
C GLN A 691 -6.17 12.07 24.83
N TYR A 692 -6.68 11.01 25.47
CA TYR A 692 -6.91 10.98 26.91
C TYR A 692 -5.61 11.23 27.70
N ASP A 693 -4.52 10.54 27.34
CA ASP A 693 -3.22 10.70 27.98
C ASP A 693 -2.66 12.10 27.82
N HIS A 694 -2.74 12.66 26.61
CA HIS A 694 -2.29 14.02 26.32
C HIS A 694 -2.98 15.05 27.22
N LEU A 695 -4.31 14.97 27.35
CA LEU A 695 -5.09 15.89 28.17
C LEU A 695 -4.69 15.81 29.65
N ILE A 696 -4.46 14.60 30.15
CA ILE A 696 -4.01 14.38 31.54
C ILE A 696 -2.62 14.95 31.78
N LEU A 697 -1.67 14.68 30.86
CA LEU A 697 -0.32 15.19 30.93
C LEU A 697 -0.30 16.72 31.03
N CYS A 698 -1.04 17.37 30.13
CA CYS A 698 -1.13 18.83 30.09
C CYS A 698 -1.75 19.40 31.37
N GLU A 699 -2.80 18.78 31.89
CA GLU A 699 -3.47 19.27 33.10
C GLU A 699 -2.63 19.03 34.37
N LEU A 700 -1.93 17.89 34.48
CA LEU A 700 -0.97 17.66 35.57
C LEU A 700 0.18 18.68 35.54
N ALA A 701 0.70 19.01 34.36
CA ALA A 701 1.73 20.02 34.21
C ALA A 701 1.22 21.42 34.61
N LYS A 702 0.00 21.79 34.19
CA LYS A 702 -0.67 23.04 34.61
C LYS A 702 -0.88 23.12 36.12
N LEU A 703 -1.18 21.99 36.77
CA LEU A 703 -1.29 21.87 38.23
C LEU A 703 0.08 21.86 38.96
N GLY A 704 1.19 21.94 38.22
CA GLY A 704 2.55 22.08 38.75
C GLY A 704 3.23 20.78 39.18
N TYR A 705 2.75 19.62 38.72
CA TYR A 705 3.47 18.35 38.85
C TYR A 705 4.70 18.32 37.92
N ARG A 706 5.75 17.59 38.31
CA ARG A 706 6.82 17.23 37.37
C ARG A 706 6.33 16.04 36.57
N VAL A 707 6.28 16.15 35.25
CA VAL A 707 5.69 15.11 34.39
C VAL A 707 6.66 14.70 33.29
N THR A 708 6.80 13.40 33.07
CA THR A 708 7.54 12.84 31.92
C THR A 708 6.63 11.91 31.13
N ALA A 709 6.59 12.10 29.81
CA ALA A 709 5.93 11.22 28.87
C ALA A 709 6.94 10.24 28.26
N VAL A 710 6.61 8.95 28.23
CA VAL A 710 7.44 7.87 27.66
C VAL A 710 6.70 7.24 26.51
N ARG A 711 7.26 7.30 25.30
CA ARG A 711 6.58 6.86 24.08
C ARG A 711 7.57 6.62 22.92
N PRO A 712 7.21 5.84 21.88
CA PRO A 712 8.01 5.74 20.65
C PRO A 712 8.24 7.12 20.01
N GLN A 713 9.30 7.32 19.25
CA GLN A 713 9.58 8.62 18.63
C GLN A 713 8.60 8.97 17.49
N HIS A 714 7.92 10.12 17.59
CA HIS A 714 7.03 10.67 16.56
C HIS A 714 6.95 12.19 16.66
N HIS A 715 6.45 12.84 15.60
CA HIS A 715 6.25 14.29 15.54
C HIS A 715 4.75 14.58 15.39
N ASN A 716 4.13 15.18 16.40
CA ASN A 716 2.71 15.53 16.41
C ASN A 716 2.49 16.87 17.14
N PRO A 717 1.56 17.75 16.70
CA PRO A 717 1.18 18.98 17.40
C PRO A 717 0.93 18.84 18.92
N LEU A 718 0.28 17.75 19.37
CA LEU A 718 0.01 17.50 20.78
C LEU A 718 1.30 17.39 21.61
N VAL A 719 2.35 16.83 21.04
CA VAL A 719 3.64 16.70 21.71
C VAL A 719 4.37 18.04 21.83
N GLU A 720 4.19 18.93 20.86
CA GLU A 720 4.78 20.27 20.95
C GLU A 720 4.05 21.11 22.02
N GLU A 721 2.71 21.00 22.13
CA GLU A 721 1.97 21.60 23.26
C GLU A 721 2.45 21.06 24.62
N GLU A 722 2.68 19.76 24.73
CA GLU A 722 3.23 19.17 25.96
C GLU A 722 4.62 19.77 26.31
N LYS A 723 5.49 19.94 25.31
CA LYS A 723 6.81 20.56 25.50
C LYS A 723 6.71 22.02 25.90
N GLU A 724 5.77 22.78 25.34
CA GLU A 724 5.51 24.18 25.71
C GLU A 724 5.06 24.31 27.17
N LEU A 725 4.37 23.31 27.71
CA LEU A 725 4.00 23.20 29.12
C LEU A 725 5.14 22.67 30.02
N GLY A 726 6.32 22.37 29.45
CA GLY A 726 7.48 21.89 30.20
C GLY A 726 7.47 20.39 30.52
N ILE A 727 6.63 19.59 29.85
CA ILE A 727 6.60 18.14 30.04
C ILE A 727 7.83 17.52 29.38
N GLN A 728 8.58 16.73 30.16
CA GLN A 728 9.76 16.03 29.65
C GLN A 728 9.34 14.87 28.74
N GLN A 729 10.04 14.69 27.62
CA GLN A 729 9.79 13.61 26.68
C GLN A 729 10.92 12.56 26.77
N TYR A 730 10.57 11.30 26.92
CA TYR A 730 11.47 10.16 26.86
C TYR A 730 11.08 9.27 25.68
N TRP A 731 12.00 9.12 24.73
CA TRP A 731 11.73 8.45 23.46
C TRP A 731 12.21 7.00 23.50
N LEU A 732 11.29 6.07 23.20
CA LEU A 732 11.60 4.66 23.01
C LEU A 732 12.13 4.43 21.58
N ASP A 733 13.13 3.58 21.45
CA ASP A 733 13.74 3.15 20.18
C ASP A 733 12.93 2.04 19.47
N TYR A 734 11.79 1.65 20.05
CA TYR A 734 10.93 0.58 19.54
C TYR A 734 9.45 1.00 19.57
N SER A 735 8.65 0.36 18.72
CA SER A 735 7.20 0.48 18.78
C SER A 735 6.61 -0.44 19.84
N THR A 736 5.87 0.16 20.77
CA THR A 736 5.13 -0.52 21.83
C THR A 736 3.99 -1.41 21.31
N SER A 737 3.50 -1.17 20.08
CA SER A 737 2.47 -1.99 19.45
C SER A 737 3.02 -3.10 18.55
N LYS A 738 4.26 -2.97 18.05
CA LYS A 738 4.85 -3.94 17.11
C LYS A 738 5.86 -4.90 17.75
N ASP A 739 6.45 -4.53 18.89
CA ASP A 739 7.50 -5.33 19.55
C ASP A 739 6.99 -6.09 20.79
N LEU A 740 6.04 -6.99 20.55
CA LEU A 740 5.38 -7.76 21.61
C LEU A 740 6.37 -8.52 22.52
N PRO A 741 7.40 -9.23 22.02
CA PRO A 741 8.34 -9.93 22.89
C PRO A 741 9.14 -8.99 23.81
N ARG A 742 9.55 -7.80 23.33
CA ARG A 742 10.25 -6.80 24.15
C ARG A 742 9.33 -6.24 25.24
N ILE A 743 8.08 -5.91 24.90
CA ILE A 743 7.07 -5.43 25.87
C ILE A 743 6.80 -6.43 26.99
N LEU A 744 6.73 -7.72 26.65
CA LEU A 744 6.42 -8.77 27.62
C LEU A 744 7.59 -9.14 28.51
N ARG A 745 8.83 -9.06 27.99
CA ARG A 745 9.99 -9.72 28.64
C ARG A 745 11.16 -8.80 28.97
N ASN A 746 11.30 -7.63 28.33
CA ASN A 746 12.46 -6.77 28.58
C ASN A 746 12.28 -5.91 29.83
N THR A 747 12.81 -6.37 30.96
CA THR A 747 12.84 -5.57 32.18
C THR A 747 13.95 -4.53 32.17
N GLN A 748 15.01 -4.71 31.37
CA GLN A 748 16.21 -3.85 31.38
C GLN A 748 15.90 -2.43 30.90
N ASP A 749 15.02 -2.27 29.91
CA ASP A 749 14.55 -0.95 29.46
C ASP A 749 13.88 -0.18 30.60
N ALA A 750 13.01 -0.85 31.35
CA ALA A 750 12.30 -0.25 32.47
C ALA A 750 13.23 0.06 33.65
N GLU A 751 14.21 -0.81 33.93
CA GLU A 751 15.24 -0.55 34.95
C GLU A 751 16.02 0.73 34.63
N THR A 752 16.50 0.84 33.38
CA THR A 752 17.25 2.01 32.89
C THR A 752 16.39 3.28 32.96
N LEU A 753 15.16 3.21 32.46
CA LEU A 753 14.19 4.29 32.49
C LEU A 753 13.94 4.81 33.91
N TYR A 754 13.71 3.91 34.87
CA TYR A 754 13.40 4.29 36.24
C TYR A 754 14.63 4.79 37.01
N ASP A 755 15.84 4.33 36.67
CA ASP A 755 17.09 4.86 37.24
C ASP A 755 17.38 6.29 36.79
N GLU A 756 17.09 6.61 35.52
CA GLU A 756 17.30 7.94 34.96
C GLU A 756 16.24 8.95 35.44
N ILE A 757 14.97 8.58 35.37
CA ILE A 757 13.85 9.49 35.65
C ILE A 757 13.57 9.61 37.15
N LYS A 758 13.69 8.50 37.89
CA LYS A 758 13.32 8.38 39.31
C LYS A 758 11.89 8.87 39.59
N PRO A 759 10.87 8.22 38.99
CA PRO A 759 9.50 8.64 39.18
C PRO A 759 8.99 8.32 40.58
N ASP A 760 8.19 9.23 41.14
CA ASP A 760 7.47 9.01 42.40
C ASP A 760 6.16 8.23 42.17
N PHE A 761 5.60 8.31 40.96
CA PHE A 761 4.38 7.61 40.56
C PHE A 761 4.36 7.34 39.05
N ILE A 762 3.81 6.20 38.62
CA ILE A 762 3.72 5.83 37.21
C ILE A 762 2.25 5.67 36.79
N ILE A 763 1.90 6.20 35.63
CA ILE A 763 0.63 5.97 34.93
C ILE A 763 0.97 5.10 33.70
N PHE A 764 0.56 3.84 33.73
CA PHE A 764 0.65 2.96 32.57
C PHE A 764 -0.61 3.14 31.73
N SER A 765 -0.47 3.69 30.53
CA SER A 765 -1.56 3.78 29.56
C SER A 765 -1.57 2.50 28.74
N ASP A 766 -2.45 1.57 29.08
CA ASP A 766 -2.47 0.22 28.54
C ASP A 766 -3.54 0.10 27.45
N GLY A 767 -3.15 -0.01 26.18
CA GLY A 767 -4.11 -0.29 25.09
C GLY A 767 -4.88 -1.61 25.28
N TRP A 768 -4.25 -2.60 25.92
CA TRP A 768 -4.79 -3.92 26.26
C TRP A 768 -4.10 -4.49 27.51
N PRO A 769 -4.59 -5.56 28.18
CA PRO A 769 -4.14 -5.95 29.53
C PRO A 769 -2.64 -6.29 29.67
N TYR A 770 -1.99 -6.70 28.58
CA TYR A 770 -0.58 -7.11 28.56
C TYR A 770 0.37 -6.01 28.09
N SER A 771 -0.14 -4.79 27.89
CA SER A 771 0.67 -3.61 27.66
C SER A 771 1.65 -3.39 28.81
N HIS A 772 2.85 -2.87 28.50
CA HIS A 772 3.87 -2.51 29.49
C HIS A 772 4.20 -3.61 30.51
N PHE A 773 4.02 -4.89 30.15
CA PHE A 773 4.02 -5.99 31.11
C PHE A 773 5.36 -6.11 31.86
N ALA A 774 6.49 -6.05 31.15
CA ALA A 774 7.81 -6.07 31.79
C ALA A 774 8.06 -4.82 32.64
N ALA A 775 7.61 -3.65 32.19
CA ALA A 775 7.78 -2.37 32.89
C ALA A 775 6.97 -2.30 34.20
N LYS A 776 5.73 -2.83 34.21
CA LYS A 776 4.91 -3.02 35.42
C LYS A 776 5.58 -3.98 36.39
N GLN A 777 6.13 -5.09 35.88
CA GLN A 777 6.85 -6.06 36.70
C GLN A 777 8.06 -5.43 37.40
N THR A 778 8.82 -4.59 36.71
CA THR A 778 9.94 -3.84 37.28
C THR A 778 9.47 -2.81 38.32
N ALA A 779 8.36 -2.10 38.08
CA ALA A 779 7.79 -1.15 39.04
C ALA A 779 7.40 -1.83 40.36
N ILE A 780 6.79 -3.01 40.29
CA ILE A 780 6.48 -3.85 41.48
C ILE A 780 7.75 -4.22 42.24
N GLN A 781 8.79 -4.69 41.53
CA GLN A 781 10.05 -5.11 42.15
C GLN A 781 10.80 -3.96 42.84
N ARG A 782 10.67 -2.74 42.30
CA ARG A 782 11.26 -1.51 42.87
C ARG A 782 10.35 -0.79 43.87
N ASN A 783 9.14 -1.32 44.11
CA ASN A 783 8.12 -0.70 44.95
C ASN A 783 7.77 0.75 44.53
N ILE A 784 7.74 1.01 43.22
CA ILE A 784 7.28 2.30 42.67
C ILE A 784 5.75 2.22 42.54
N PRO A 785 4.98 3.12 43.17
CA PRO A 785 3.52 3.09 43.07
C PRO A 785 3.07 3.47 41.67
N TYR A 786 2.01 2.83 41.18
CA TYR A 786 1.47 3.10 39.86
C TYR A 786 -0.03 2.90 39.77
N MET A 787 -0.63 3.50 38.74
CA MET A 787 -1.98 3.20 38.26
C MET A 787 -1.95 2.75 36.80
N ILE A 788 -3.07 2.20 36.35
CA ILE A 788 -3.26 1.78 34.96
C ILE A 788 -4.45 2.54 34.35
N ALA A 789 -4.29 3.10 33.16
CA ALA A 789 -5.39 3.56 32.33
C ALA A 789 -5.56 2.55 31.19
N LEU A 790 -6.58 1.68 31.29
CA LEU A 790 -6.80 0.62 30.31
C LEU A 790 -7.77 1.09 29.22
N GLY A 791 -7.33 0.95 27.97
CA GLY A 791 -8.13 1.10 26.77
C GLY A 791 -9.14 -0.05 26.62
N LEU A 792 -8.70 -1.24 26.23
CA LEU A 792 -9.59 -2.34 25.85
C LEU A 792 -9.32 -3.63 26.62
N ALA A 793 -10.36 -4.24 27.20
CA ALA A 793 -10.35 -5.64 27.62
C ALA A 793 -11.42 -6.42 26.85
N MET A 794 -11.05 -7.59 26.33
CA MET A 794 -11.96 -8.51 25.65
C MET A 794 -11.86 -9.91 26.28
N PRO A 795 -12.93 -10.72 26.27
CA PRO A 795 -12.94 -12.06 26.84
C PRO A 795 -11.78 -12.96 26.39
N GLU A 796 -11.45 -12.93 25.10
CA GLU A 796 -10.41 -13.74 24.49
C GLU A 796 -9.01 -13.44 25.03
N HIS A 797 -8.79 -12.26 25.63
CA HIS A 797 -7.48 -11.90 26.18
C HIS A 797 -7.03 -12.87 27.27
N ILE A 798 -7.94 -13.53 27.99
CA ILE A 798 -7.56 -14.53 29.02
C ILE A 798 -6.78 -15.71 28.45
N ASN A 799 -6.98 -16.02 27.16
CA ASN A 799 -6.35 -17.13 26.47
C ASN A 799 -4.97 -16.78 25.89
N PHE A 800 -4.50 -15.55 26.09
CA PHE A 800 -3.22 -15.09 25.55
C PHE A 800 -2.05 -15.94 26.05
N THR A 801 -1.22 -16.39 25.11
CA THR A 801 0.02 -17.10 25.37
C THR A 801 1.05 -16.81 24.29
N MET A 802 2.33 -16.73 24.66
CA MET A 802 3.46 -16.67 23.73
C MET A 802 4.02 -18.06 23.37
N GLY A 803 3.40 -19.13 23.88
CA GLY A 803 3.91 -20.50 23.71
C GLY A 803 5.19 -20.79 24.48
N ASP A 804 5.49 -20.00 25.52
CA ASP A 804 6.71 -20.02 26.33
C ASP A 804 6.50 -20.54 27.75
N GLY A 805 5.28 -20.99 28.06
CA GLY A 805 4.90 -21.50 29.37
C GLY A 805 4.84 -20.44 30.47
N VAL A 806 4.91 -19.15 30.14
CA VAL A 806 4.71 -18.06 31.11
C VAL A 806 3.20 -17.88 31.34
N PRO A 807 2.70 -17.90 32.59
CA PRO A 807 1.29 -17.73 32.87
C PRO A 807 0.91 -16.23 32.87
N TYR A 808 0.95 -15.59 31.69
CA TYR A 808 0.74 -14.15 31.55
C TYR A 808 -0.59 -13.67 32.13
N ALA A 809 -1.68 -14.45 32.04
CA ALA A 809 -2.97 -14.10 32.66
C ALA A 809 -2.87 -13.94 34.19
N LYS A 810 -2.16 -14.85 34.88
CA LYS A 810 -1.86 -14.70 36.32
C LYS A 810 -0.96 -13.49 36.57
N GLY A 811 -0.08 -13.17 35.63
CA GLY A 811 0.72 -11.96 35.60
C GLY A 811 -0.12 -10.68 35.58
N VAL A 812 -1.11 -10.60 34.69
CA VAL A 812 -2.05 -9.48 34.60
C VAL A 812 -2.82 -9.33 35.92
N LEU A 813 -3.36 -10.42 36.47
CA LEU A 813 -4.01 -10.41 37.79
C LEU A 813 -3.08 -9.84 38.87
N TYR A 814 -1.83 -10.30 38.92
CA TYR A 814 -0.85 -9.82 39.89
C TYR A 814 -0.51 -8.34 39.70
N GLN A 815 -0.35 -7.88 38.47
CA GLN A 815 0.01 -6.49 38.14
C GLN A 815 -1.17 -5.52 38.39
N TYR A 816 -2.35 -5.80 37.83
CA TYR A 816 -3.54 -4.98 38.13
C TYR A 816 -3.89 -5.03 39.62
N GLY A 817 -3.73 -6.20 40.24
CA GLY A 817 -3.91 -6.38 41.68
C GLY A 817 -2.92 -5.60 42.53
N SER A 818 -1.70 -5.36 42.05
CA SER A 818 -0.66 -4.58 42.76
C SER A 818 -0.71 -3.08 42.45
N SER A 819 -1.44 -2.66 41.41
CA SER A 819 -1.67 -1.25 41.10
C SER A 819 -2.43 -0.56 42.25
N ARG A 820 -2.19 0.74 42.45
CA ARG A 820 -2.97 1.56 43.40
C ARG A 820 -4.43 1.63 42.99
N THR A 821 -4.65 1.74 41.69
CA THR A 821 -5.96 1.74 41.08
C THR A 821 -5.80 1.54 39.57
N PHE A 822 -6.91 1.29 38.89
CA PHE A 822 -6.93 1.35 37.44
C PHE A 822 -8.24 1.96 36.95
N ASN A 823 -8.17 2.65 35.82
CA ASN A 823 -9.32 3.28 35.19
C ASN A 823 -9.59 2.60 33.85
N THR A 824 -10.85 2.47 33.51
CA THR A 824 -11.34 2.00 32.21
C THR A 824 -12.39 2.98 31.69
N ALA A 825 -12.71 2.92 30.41
CA ALA A 825 -13.74 3.78 29.83
C ALA A 825 -15.15 3.16 29.80
N ALA A 826 -15.34 1.95 30.35
CA ALA A 826 -16.64 1.27 30.49
C ALA A 826 -16.61 0.18 31.57
N TYR A 827 -17.76 -0.09 32.21
CA TYR A 827 -17.89 -1.14 33.24
C TYR A 827 -17.61 -2.53 32.71
N GLU A 828 -17.92 -2.80 31.43
CA GLU A 828 -17.67 -4.11 30.81
C GLU A 828 -16.20 -4.53 30.92
N HIS A 829 -15.25 -3.61 30.72
CA HIS A 829 -13.83 -3.93 30.79
C HIS A 829 -13.38 -4.28 32.22
N ILE A 830 -13.93 -3.59 33.22
CA ILE A 830 -13.74 -3.95 34.62
C ILE A 830 -14.31 -5.35 34.87
N GLN A 831 -15.51 -5.62 34.38
CA GLN A 831 -16.18 -6.89 34.59
C GLN A 831 -15.42 -8.06 33.94
N ILE A 832 -14.85 -7.87 32.75
CA ILE A 832 -13.98 -8.87 32.11
C ILE A 832 -12.75 -9.17 32.98
N LEU A 833 -12.08 -8.14 33.51
CA LEU A 833 -10.94 -8.35 34.40
C LEU A 833 -11.32 -8.99 35.74
N GLN A 834 -12.51 -8.70 36.27
CA GLN A 834 -13.00 -9.29 37.52
C GLN A 834 -13.43 -10.75 37.32
N ASP A 835 -14.27 -11.02 36.32
CA ASP A 835 -14.90 -12.32 36.10
C ASP A 835 -13.93 -13.32 35.46
N GLN A 836 -13.01 -12.87 34.60
CA GLN A 836 -12.11 -13.78 33.86
C GLN A 836 -10.68 -13.80 34.39
N PHE A 837 -10.11 -12.64 34.69
CA PHE A 837 -8.76 -12.56 35.27
C PHE A 837 -8.77 -12.73 36.80
N GLY A 838 -9.92 -12.61 37.45
CA GLY A 838 -10.09 -12.84 38.89
C GLY A 838 -9.77 -11.61 39.77
N LEU A 839 -9.85 -10.39 39.23
CA LEU A 839 -9.64 -9.18 40.03
C LEU A 839 -10.75 -8.99 41.09
N PRO A 840 -10.42 -8.42 42.27
CA PRO A 840 -11.41 -8.10 43.29
C PRO A 840 -12.52 -7.15 42.80
N LYS A 841 -13.77 -7.42 43.20
CA LYS A 841 -14.96 -6.65 42.77
C LYS A 841 -14.95 -5.16 43.16
N ASN A 842 -14.18 -4.80 44.18
CA ASN A 842 -14.03 -3.43 44.67
C ASN A 842 -12.86 -2.68 44.00
N LYS A 843 -12.18 -3.27 43.01
CA LYS A 843 -11.01 -2.67 42.36
C LYS A 843 -11.34 -2.20 40.94
N GLY A 844 -10.95 -0.96 40.64
CA GLY A 844 -11.13 -0.31 39.33
C GLY A 844 -12.13 0.85 39.35
N ASN A 845 -11.96 1.82 38.45
CA ASN A 845 -12.88 2.94 38.24
C ASN A 845 -13.31 3.02 36.77
N VAL A 846 -14.51 3.52 36.53
CA VAL A 846 -14.96 3.90 35.18
C VAL A 846 -14.85 5.41 35.03
N VAL A 847 -14.11 5.84 34.02
CA VAL A 847 -14.04 7.23 33.59
C VAL A 847 -14.31 7.27 32.09
N TYR A 848 -15.51 7.70 31.70
CA TYR A 848 -15.82 7.90 30.29
C TYR A 848 -14.91 8.96 29.69
N TYR A 849 -14.48 8.77 28.45
CA TYR A 849 -13.74 9.82 27.77
C TYR A 849 -14.58 11.06 27.49
N GLY A 850 -13.90 12.17 27.23
CA GLY A 850 -14.50 13.47 27.01
C GLY A 850 -14.06 14.11 25.70
N ARG A 851 -14.89 15.02 25.18
CA ARG A 851 -14.64 15.83 24.00
C ARG A 851 -14.68 17.32 24.34
N SER A 852 -13.82 18.07 23.65
CA SER A 852 -13.78 19.53 23.73
C SER A 852 -15.10 20.17 23.31
N GLU A 853 -15.36 21.39 23.79
CA GLU A 853 -16.62 22.12 23.55
C GLU A 853 -16.96 22.33 22.06
N LYS A 854 -15.97 22.26 21.16
CA LYS A 854 -16.19 22.39 19.70
C LYS A 854 -17.20 21.37 19.15
N TYR A 855 -17.28 20.17 19.73
CA TYR A 855 -18.23 19.13 19.31
C TYR A 855 -19.65 19.36 19.82
N PHE A 856 -19.83 20.20 20.85
CA PHE A 856 -21.12 20.51 21.45
C PHE A 856 -21.81 21.72 20.78
N THR A 857 -21.11 22.39 19.88
CA THR A 857 -21.65 23.50 19.08
C THR A 857 -22.77 23.04 18.15
N SER A 858 -23.71 23.94 17.83
CA SER A 858 -24.78 23.65 16.88
C SER A 858 -24.23 23.39 15.47
N PRO A 859 -24.86 22.51 14.67
CA PRO A 859 -24.41 22.22 13.31
C PRO A 859 -24.33 23.45 12.41
N ASN A 860 -23.24 23.58 11.65
CA ASN A 860 -23.05 24.65 10.68
C ASN A 860 -23.70 24.29 9.33
N LEU A 861 -24.83 24.93 9.03
CA LEU A 861 -25.59 24.70 7.79
C LEU A 861 -24.79 25.03 6.51
N SER A 862 -23.91 26.03 6.55
CA SER A 862 -23.10 26.39 5.39
C SER A 862 -22.02 25.35 5.10
N THR A 863 -21.40 24.80 6.17
CA THR A 863 -20.44 23.70 6.08
C THR A 863 -21.09 22.44 5.53
N ARG A 864 -22.28 22.10 6.04
CA ARG A 864 -23.10 21.00 5.54
C ARG A 864 -23.34 21.09 4.03
N GLN A 865 -23.86 22.23 3.57
CA GLN A 865 -24.20 22.44 2.16
C GLN A 865 -22.98 22.29 1.26
N ARG A 866 -21.87 22.91 1.66
CA ARG A 866 -20.60 22.85 0.92
C ARG A 866 -20.08 21.41 0.81
N LEU A 867 -19.95 20.70 1.94
CA LEU A 867 -19.39 19.35 1.94
C LEU A 867 -20.23 18.36 1.15
N ARG A 868 -21.57 18.45 1.27
CA ARG A 868 -22.48 17.61 0.48
C ARG A 868 -22.35 17.85 -1.01
N GLN A 869 -22.22 19.12 -1.42
CA GLN A 869 -21.99 19.48 -2.80
C GLN A 869 -20.65 18.95 -3.34
N GLU A 870 -19.58 18.99 -2.53
CA GLU A 870 -18.25 18.49 -2.91
C GLU A 870 -18.25 16.99 -3.24
N ILE A 871 -19.04 16.18 -2.52
CA ILE A 871 -19.13 14.72 -2.72
C ILE A 871 -20.39 14.27 -3.47
N GLY A 872 -21.16 15.21 -4.03
CA GLY A 872 -22.31 14.90 -4.89
C GLY A 872 -23.55 14.37 -4.16
N ILE A 873 -23.71 14.63 -2.86
CA ILE A 873 -24.91 14.26 -2.10
C ILE A 873 -25.93 15.41 -2.17
N PRO A 874 -27.20 15.15 -2.55
CA PRO A 874 -28.25 16.17 -2.56
C PRO A 874 -28.72 16.54 -1.14
N GLU A 875 -29.27 17.74 -0.95
CA GLU A 875 -29.72 18.23 0.36
C GLU A 875 -30.86 17.39 0.97
N ASP A 876 -31.71 16.79 0.15
CA ASP A 876 -32.78 15.89 0.57
C ASP A 876 -32.34 14.41 0.68
N GLY A 877 -31.07 14.13 0.38
CA GLY A 877 -30.42 12.84 0.63
C GLY A 877 -30.07 12.65 2.11
N ILE A 878 -30.10 11.39 2.55
CA ILE A 878 -29.80 10.94 3.91
C ILE A 878 -28.37 10.41 3.95
N MET A 879 -27.48 11.19 4.56
CA MET A 879 -26.08 10.85 4.71
C MET A 879 -25.85 10.05 5.98
N CYS A 880 -25.43 8.80 5.80
CA CYS A 880 -25.03 7.85 6.83
C CYS A 880 -23.50 7.87 6.97
N LEU A 881 -22.97 8.47 8.03
CA LEU A 881 -21.53 8.61 8.24
C LEU A 881 -20.98 7.52 9.17
N THR A 882 -19.82 6.99 8.82
CA THR A 882 -18.96 6.21 9.73
C THR A 882 -17.58 6.83 9.74
N THR A 883 -17.08 7.19 10.93
CA THR A 883 -15.69 7.66 11.12
C THR A 883 -14.90 6.59 11.88
N ALA A 884 -14.15 5.76 11.16
CA ALA A 884 -13.39 4.65 11.74
C ALA A 884 -12.29 4.17 10.77
N ARG A 885 -11.20 3.60 11.31
CA ARG A 885 -10.21 2.88 10.49
C ARG A 885 -10.88 1.73 9.74
N LEU A 886 -10.45 1.47 8.51
CA LEU A 886 -10.97 0.37 7.68
C LEU A 886 -10.30 -0.95 8.08
N ALA A 887 -10.67 -1.44 9.26
CA ALA A 887 -10.14 -2.66 9.87
C ALA A 887 -11.27 -3.63 10.27
N PRO A 888 -10.99 -4.95 10.41
CA PRO A 888 -12.01 -5.96 10.70
C PRO A 888 -12.83 -5.65 11.95
N ILE A 889 -12.17 -5.20 13.01
CA ILE A 889 -12.79 -4.86 14.30
C ILE A 889 -13.86 -3.76 14.21
N LYS A 890 -13.82 -2.91 13.17
CA LYS A 890 -14.78 -1.81 12.96
C LYS A 890 -16.04 -2.23 12.19
N GLY A 891 -16.06 -3.45 11.66
CA GLY A 891 -17.28 -4.10 11.18
C GLY A 891 -17.94 -3.47 9.95
N HIS A 892 -17.18 -2.80 9.07
CA HIS A 892 -17.68 -2.28 7.78
C HIS A 892 -18.36 -3.36 6.92
N ARG A 893 -17.97 -4.64 7.08
CA ARG A 893 -18.64 -5.77 6.43
C ARG A 893 -20.14 -5.84 6.69
N PHE A 894 -20.58 -5.54 7.93
CA PHE A 894 -21.99 -5.60 8.29
C PHE A 894 -22.78 -4.47 7.63
N GLN A 895 -22.15 -3.31 7.44
CA GLN A 895 -22.74 -2.23 6.66
C GLN A 895 -22.87 -2.63 5.20
N LEU A 896 -21.87 -3.28 4.60
CA LEU A 896 -21.97 -3.79 3.21
C LEU A 896 -23.09 -4.83 3.05
N GLU A 897 -23.20 -5.76 3.98
CA GLU A 897 -24.29 -6.76 3.97
C GLU A 897 -25.67 -6.09 4.10
N ALA A 898 -25.78 -5.04 4.92
CA ALA A 898 -27.00 -4.24 5.02
C ALA A 898 -27.27 -3.42 3.74
N ILE A 899 -26.24 -2.82 3.13
CA ILE A 899 -26.31 -2.10 1.86
C ILE A 899 -26.82 -3.02 0.75
N ALA A 900 -26.30 -4.24 0.64
CA ALA A 900 -26.74 -5.23 -0.33
C ALA A 900 -28.25 -5.54 -0.20
N LYS A 901 -28.78 -5.58 1.03
CA LYS A 901 -30.22 -5.75 1.28
C LYS A 901 -31.01 -4.47 0.98
N LEU A 902 -30.52 -3.31 1.39
CA LEU A 902 -31.18 -2.01 1.23
C LEU A 902 -31.28 -1.56 -0.23
N LYS A 903 -30.35 -1.97 -1.09
CA LYS A 903 -30.36 -1.72 -2.54
C LYS A 903 -31.67 -2.09 -3.23
N HIS A 904 -32.41 -3.06 -2.67
CA HIS A 904 -33.67 -3.54 -3.22
C HIS A 904 -34.91 -2.92 -2.55
N THR A 905 -34.75 -1.83 -1.80
CA THR A 905 -35.82 -1.19 -1.04
C THR A 905 -36.20 0.18 -1.61
N SER A 906 -37.42 0.66 -1.31
CA SER A 906 -37.94 1.94 -1.82
C SER A 906 -37.22 3.19 -1.28
N ILE A 907 -36.39 3.04 -0.24
CA ILE A 907 -35.64 4.15 0.36
C ILE A 907 -34.21 4.27 -0.19
N TRP A 908 -33.76 3.33 -1.03
CA TRP A 908 -32.39 3.27 -1.54
C TRP A 908 -31.93 4.59 -2.17
N GLU A 909 -32.79 5.21 -2.98
CA GLU A 909 -32.49 6.46 -3.68
C GLU A 909 -32.15 7.63 -2.75
N LYS A 910 -32.56 7.55 -1.48
CA LYS A 910 -32.29 8.57 -0.46
C LYS A 910 -31.02 8.29 0.34
N LEU A 911 -30.48 7.07 0.34
CA LEU A 911 -29.38 6.70 1.22
C LEU A 911 -28.01 6.95 0.58
N TYR A 912 -27.10 7.54 1.35
CA TYR A 912 -25.69 7.70 1.00
C TYR A 912 -24.84 7.28 2.19
N PHE A 913 -23.94 6.33 1.99
CA PHE A 913 -23.01 5.85 3.01
C PHE A 913 -21.66 6.52 2.79
N VAL A 914 -21.15 7.19 3.81
CA VAL A 914 -19.89 7.92 3.73
C VAL A 914 -18.95 7.38 4.80
N TRP A 915 -17.80 6.87 4.38
CA TRP A 915 -16.81 6.28 5.26
C TRP A 915 -15.56 7.15 5.31
N ALA A 916 -15.27 7.64 6.51
CA ALA A 916 -14.13 8.46 6.84
C ALA A 916 -13.11 7.65 7.64
N GLY A 917 -11.97 7.38 7.02
CA GLY A 917 -10.87 6.60 7.56
C GLY A 917 -10.13 5.83 6.47
N THR A 918 -8.94 5.35 6.80
CA THR A 918 -8.11 4.49 5.94
C THR A 918 -7.84 3.17 6.67
N GLY A 919 -7.53 2.12 5.90
CA GLY A 919 -7.01 0.87 6.46
C GLY A 919 -5.49 0.91 6.67
N GLN A 920 -4.79 1.90 6.11
CA GLN A 920 -3.34 2.05 6.27
C GLN A 920 -2.95 2.21 7.75
N GLY A 921 -1.92 1.48 8.17
CA GLY A 921 -1.44 1.48 9.55
C GLY A 921 -2.30 0.69 10.54
N SER A 922 -3.27 -0.10 10.06
CA SER A 922 -3.97 -1.08 10.89
C SER A 922 -3.35 -2.48 10.74
N ASP A 923 -3.53 -3.35 11.75
CA ASP A 923 -2.99 -4.72 11.74
C ASP A 923 -3.55 -5.57 10.59
N HIS A 924 -4.71 -5.18 10.06
CA HIS A 924 -5.37 -5.77 8.90
C HIS A 924 -6.06 -4.65 8.10
N ASP A 925 -5.40 -4.16 7.06
CA ASP A 925 -5.95 -3.17 6.12
C ASP A 925 -7.04 -3.82 5.25
N LEU A 926 -8.31 -3.42 5.45
CA LEU A 926 -9.44 -3.89 4.65
C LEU A 926 -9.83 -2.93 3.52
N GLU A 927 -9.11 -1.82 3.33
CA GLU A 927 -9.53 -0.77 2.41
C GLU A 927 -9.71 -1.28 0.98
N HIS A 928 -8.77 -2.10 0.49
CA HIS A 928 -8.85 -2.70 -0.84
C HIS A 928 -10.03 -3.66 -0.98
N GLU A 929 -10.20 -4.58 -0.01
CA GLU A 929 -11.29 -5.57 -0.02
C GLU A 929 -12.66 -4.88 0.01
N LEU A 930 -12.81 -3.84 0.82
CA LEU A 930 -14.05 -3.09 0.93
C LEU A 930 -14.38 -2.33 -0.36
N LYS A 931 -13.39 -1.68 -1.01
CA LYS A 931 -13.59 -1.00 -2.29
C LYS A 931 -14.00 -1.99 -3.39
N GLN A 932 -13.31 -3.12 -3.49
CA GLN A 932 -13.66 -4.17 -4.44
C GLN A 932 -15.10 -4.68 -4.23
N LYS A 933 -15.50 -4.94 -2.98
CA LYS A 933 -16.88 -5.37 -2.67
C LYS A 933 -17.93 -4.32 -3.01
N VAL A 934 -17.62 -3.03 -2.85
CA VAL A 934 -18.51 -1.92 -3.26
C VAL A 934 -18.71 -1.91 -4.78
N GLU A 935 -17.63 -2.13 -5.54
CA GLU A 935 -17.67 -2.24 -7.00
C GLU A 935 -18.46 -3.47 -7.45
N ASP A 936 -18.21 -4.64 -6.85
CA ASP A 936 -18.90 -5.89 -7.14
C ASP A 936 -20.42 -5.76 -6.89
N LEU A 937 -20.79 -5.08 -5.80
CA LEU A 937 -22.19 -4.80 -5.47
C LEU A 937 -22.80 -3.71 -6.38
N ARG A 938 -22.01 -3.02 -7.20
CA ARG A 938 -22.41 -1.88 -8.06
C ARG A 938 -23.16 -0.82 -7.24
N VAL A 939 -22.52 -0.33 -6.18
CA VAL A 939 -23.05 0.72 -5.28
C VAL A 939 -22.05 1.84 -5.04
N SER A 940 -21.03 2.00 -5.90
CA SER A 940 -19.97 3.02 -5.78
C SER A 940 -20.50 4.46 -5.86
N ASP A 941 -21.70 4.67 -6.40
CA ASP A 941 -22.40 5.96 -6.40
C ASP A 941 -23.05 6.29 -5.03
N ARG A 942 -23.20 5.29 -4.15
CA ARG A 942 -23.86 5.41 -2.84
C ARG A 942 -22.93 5.11 -1.66
N VAL A 943 -21.74 4.57 -1.89
CA VAL A 943 -20.73 4.33 -0.84
C VAL A 943 -19.47 5.14 -1.16
N ILE A 944 -19.24 6.21 -0.40
CA ILE A 944 -18.21 7.21 -0.64
C ILE A 944 -17.09 7.03 0.39
N PHE A 945 -15.88 6.80 -0.08
CA PHE A 945 -14.68 6.74 0.76
C PHE A 945 -14.01 8.11 0.79
N LEU A 946 -13.92 8.73 1.96
CA LEU A 946 -13.24 10.02 2.15
C LEU A 946 -11.74 9.88 2.43
N GLY A 947 -11.27 8.66 2.72
CA GLY A 947 -9.93 8.44 3.24
C GLY A 947 -9.73 9.07 4.61
N GLN A 948 -8.48 9.35 4.98
CA GLN A 948 -8.16 9.99 6.26
C GLN A 948 -8.52 11.48 6.23
N ILE A 949 -9.38 11.90 7.17
CA ILE A 949 -9.83 13.28 7.31
C ILE A 949 -9.57 13.82 8.72
N TRP A 950 -9.24 15.10 8.83
CA TRP A 950 -8.87 15.75 10.10
C TRP A 950 -9.94 16.70 10.62
N ASN A 951 -10.86 17.16 9.77
CA ASN A 951 -11.95 18.08 10.11
C ASN A 951 -13.26 17.34 10.45
N ILE A 952 -13.19 16.32 11.31
CA ILE A 952 -14.35 15.50 11.74
C ILE A 952 -15.57 16.33 12.17
N PRO A 953 -15.45 17.44 12.95
CA PRO A 953 -16.60 18.27 13.31
C PRO A 953 -17.45 18.75 12.11
N ASP A 954 -16.80 19.08 10.98
CA ASP A 954 -17.49 19.57 9.79
C ASP A 954 -18.27 18.45 9.10
N TRP A 955 -17.69 17.25 9.04
CA TRP A 955 -18.34 16.08 8.45
C TRP A 955 -19.51 15.57 9.29
N LEU A 956 -19.44 15.74 10.61
CA LEU A 956 -20.59 15.51 11.50
C LEU A 956 -21.70 16.54 11.26
N ASP A 957 -21.38 17.80 10.94
CA ASP A 957 -22.39 18.79 10.55
C ASP A 957 -23.08 18.43 9.21
N ALA A 958 -22.38 17.75 8.31
CA ALA A 958 -22.90 17.25 7.04
C ALA A 958 -23.75 15.96 7.16
N CYS A 959 -23.63 15.25 8.28
CA CYS A 959 -24.24 13.95 8.53
C CYS A 959 -25.73 14.05 8.94
N ASP A 960 -26.52 13.00 8.67
CA ASP A 960 -27.88 12.85 9.21
C ASP A 960 -28.01 11.68 10.18
N ILE A 961 -27.28 10.57 9.93
CA ILE A 961 -27.29 9.38 10.77
C ILE A 961 -25.84 8.90 10.94
N PHE A 962 -25.41 8.70 12.17
CA PHE A 962 -24.10 8.12 12.45
C PHE A 962 -24.22 6.61 12.66
N ILE A 963 -23.37 5.83 11.98
CA ILE A 963 -23.40 4.36 12.03
C ILE A 963 -22.03 3.82 12.47
N LEU A 964 -22.02 2.89 13.43
CA LEU A 964 -20.82 2.13 13.79
C LEU A 964 -21.13 0.69 14.20
N THR A 965 -20.70 -0.29 13.41
CA THR A 965 -21.01 -1.72 13.56
C THR A 965 -19.83 -2.53 14.08
N SER A 966 -19.07 -1.96 15.02
CA SER A 966 -17.84 -2.55 15.56
C SER A 966 -18.08 -3.91 16.22
N LEU A 967 -17.07 -4.79 16.13
CA LEU A 967 -16.97 -6.06 16.85
C LEU A 967 -16.53 -5.83 18.30
N ALA A 968 -15.78 -4.77 18.58
CA ALA A 968 -15.35 -4.40 19.92
C ALA A 968 -14.98 -2.92 20.01
N GLU A 969 -15.21 -2.30 21.17
CA GLU A 969 -14.79 -0.93 21.50
C GLU A 969 -14.38 -0.81 22.97
N ALA A 970 -13.34 -0.01 23.21
CA ALA A 970 -12.75 0.30 24.52
C ALA A 970 -13.65 1.18 25.44
N ALA A 971 -14.63 1.83 24.82
CA ALA A 971 -15.43 2.91 25.38
C ALA A 971 -16.69 3.01 24.49
N PRO A 972 -17.67 3.87 24.79
CA PRO A 972 -18.40 4.49 23.70
C PRO A 972 -17.34 5.10 22.78
N SER A 973 -17.21 4.64 21.53
CA SER A 973 -16.10 5.08 20.68
C SER A 973 -16.10 6.61 20.56
N PHE A 974 -14.93 7.24 20.44
CA PHE A 974 -14.86 8.70 20.27
C PHE A 974 -15.77 9.17 19.12
N ALA A 975 -15.80 8.41 18.03
CA ALA A 975 -16.68 8.65 16.91
C ALA A 975 -18.17 8.73 17.31
N ILE A 976 -18.64 7.80 18.14
CA ILE A 976 -20.00 7.83 18.71
C ILE A 976 -20.15 9.04 19.63
N MET A 977 -19.21 9.31 20.53
CA MET A 977 -19.28 10.43 21.46
C MET A 977 -19.36 11.79 20.73
N GLU A 978 -18.57 11.97 19.67
CA GLU A 978 -18.55 13.17 18.84
C GLU A 978 -19.88 13.36 18.11
N ALA A 979 -20.39 12.27 17.52
CA ALA A 979 -21.67 12.29 16.83
C ALA A 979 -22.83 12.59 17.80
N MET A 980 -22.81 11.99 18.99
CA MET A 980 -23.79 12.29 20.04
C MET A 980 -23.69 13.76 20.48
N ALA A 981 -22.49 14.29 20.71
CA ALA A 981 -22.27 15.68 21.10
C ALA A 981 -22.79 16.68 20.06
N LYS A 982 -22.67 16.34 18.76
CA LYS A 982 -23.24 17.09 17.64
C LYS A 982 -24.77 16.94 17.52
N GLY A 983 -25.37 16.03 18.28
CA GLY A 983 -26.80 15.77 18.27
C GLY A 983 -27.26 14.94 17.08
N LEU A 984 -26.42 14.02 16.61
CA LEU A 984 -26.77 13.08 15.56
C LEU A 984 -27.48 11.84 16.14
N PRO A 985 -28.49 11.30 15.45
CA PRO A 985 -29.00 9.95 15.68
C PRO A 985 -27.91 8.92 15.46
N ILE A 986 -27.76 8.00 16.43
CA ILE A 986 -26.74 6.96 16.39
C ILE A 986 -27.39 5.59 16.16
N ILE A 987 -26.82 4.80 15.26
CA ILE A 987 -27.05 3.36 15.14
C ILE A 987 -25.72 2.66 15.38
N ALA A 988 -25.64 1.81 16.41
CA ALA A 988 -24.39 1.12 16.72
C ALA A 988 -24.61 -0.30 17.25
N SER A 989 -23.64 -1.19 17.03
CA SER A 989 -23.66 -2.55 17.59
C SER A 989 -23.56 -2.54 19.11
N ALA A 990 -24.18 -3.52 19.77
CA ALA A 990 -24.04 -3.72 21.20
C ALA A 990 -22.73 -4.44 21.54
N ALA A 991 -21.60 -3.83 21.17
CA ALA A 991 -20.26 -4.36 21.42
C ALA A 991 -19.45 -3.41 22.30
N GLY A 992 -18.70 -3.94 23.27
CA GLY A 992 -17.83 -3.14 24.12
C GLY A 992 -18.61 -2.08 24.93
N GLY A 993 -17.97 -0.95 25.22
CA GLY A 993 -18.59 0.17 25.95
C GLY A 993 -19.77 0.89 25.24
N ILE A 994 -20.18 0.46 24.05
CA ILE A 994 -21.24 1.13 23.27
C ILE A 994 -22.61 1.11 23.98
N PRO A 995 -23.15 -0.03 24.48
CA PRO A 995 -24.46 -0.06 25.15
C PRO A 995 -24.54 0.87 26.35
N GLU A 996 -23.47 0.91 27.13
CA GLU A 996 -23.33 1.76 28.30
C GLU A 996 -23.31 3.24 27.92
N GLY A 997 -22.53 3.59 26.91
CA GLY A 997 -22.42 4.96 26.40
C GLY A 997 -23.66 5.50 25.74
N LEU A 998 -24.25 4.71 24.84
CA LEU A 998 -25.38 5.13 24.03
C LEU A 998 -26.71 5.08 24.81
N GLY A 999 -26.83 4.11 25.72
CA GLY A 999 -28.07 3.88 26.47
C GLY A 999 -29.29 3.68 25.56
N ASP A 1000 -30.42 4.29 25.94
CA ASP A 1000 -31.67 4.27 25.18
C ASP A 1000 -31.82 5.44 24.20
N THR A 1001 -30.77 6.26 24.03
CA THR A 1001 -30.84 7.49 23.23
C THR A 1001 -30.64 7.27 21.72
N GLY A 1002 -30.03 6.13 21.35
CA GLY A 1002 -29.84 5.71 19.98
C GLY A 1002 -30.33 4.29 19.75
N LYS A 1003 -30.06 3.76 18.56
CA LYS A 1003 -30.38 2.38 18.21
C LYS A 1003 -29.20 1.46 18.49
N LEU A 1004 -29.34 0.61 19.50
CA LEU A 1004 -28.43 -0.51 19.72
C LEU A 1004 -28.86 -1.72 18.88
N LEU A 1005 -27.96 -2.19 18.03
CA LEU A 1005 -28.07 -3.44 17.30
C LEU A 1005 -27.57 -4.59 18.17
N SER A 1006 -27.95 -5.82 17.84
CA SER A 1006 -27.42 -7.03 18.47
C SER A 1006 -25.88 -7.08 18.39
N ASP A 1007 -25.26 -7.78 19.34
CA ASP A 1007 -23.81 -7.96 19.33
C ASP A 1007 -23.41 -8.83 18.12
N PRO A 1008 -22.58 -8.31 17.19
CA PRO A 1008 -22.17 -9.05 16.01
C PRO A 1008 -21.31 -10.28 16.30
N ASN A 1009 -20.71 -10.40 17.49
CA ASN A 1009 -20.00 -11.61 17.91
C ASN A 1009 -20.95 -12.74 18.34
N ILE A 1010 -22.19 -12.39 18.69
CA ILE A 1010 -23.22 -13.35 19.12
C ILE A 1010 -24.15 -13.70 17.96
N ASP A 1011 -24.68 -12.68 17.28
CA ASP A 1011 -25.66 -12.84 16.20
C ASP A 1011 -25.42 -11.84 15.06
N PRO A 1012 -24.45 -12.13 14.17
CA PRO A 1012 -24.09 -11.24 13.07
C PRO A 1012 -25.23 -11.02 12.08
N GLU A 1013 -26.06 -12.04 11.83
CA GLU A 1013 -27.18 -11.93 10.89
C GLU A 1013 -28.27 -10.99 11.43
N LYS A 1014 -28.60 -11.13 12.71
CA LYS A 1014 -29.56 -10.25 13.38
C LYS A 1014 -29.05 -8.81 13.45
N THR A 1015 -27.76 -8.59 13.66
CA THR A 1015 -27.12 -7.27 13.62
C THR A 1015 -27.39 -6.58 12.28
N VAL A 1016 -27.18 -7.29 11.16
CA VAL A 1016 -27.46 -6.78 9.80
C VAL A 1016 -28.95 -6.50 9.61
N ASN A 1017 -29.82 -7.43 10.02
CA ASN A 1017 -31.27 -7.27 9.85
C ASN A 1017 -31.82 -6.08 10.66
N GLU A 1018 -31.34 -5.88 11.89
CA GLU A 1018 -31.71 -4.74 12.72
C GLU A 1018 -31.17 -3.42 12.15
N LEU A 1019 -29.98 -3.41 11.53
CA LEU A 1019 -29.45 -2.23 10.83
C LEU A 1019 -30.35 -1.84 9.65
N VAL A 1020 -30.73 -2.82 8.82
CA VAL A 1020 -31.65 -2.61 7.69
C VAL A 1020 -32.99 -2.05 8.18
N GLN A 1021 -33.59 -2.66 9.20
CA GLN A 1021 -34.87 -2.22 9.75
C GLN A 1021 -34.79 -0.78 10.31
N SER A 1022 -33.70 -0.46 11.00
CA SER A 1022 -33.50 0.86 11.61
C SER A 1022 -33.34 1.95 10.56
N LEU A 1023 -32.59 1.68 9.50
CA LEU A 1023 -32.46 2.61 8.37
C LEU A 1023 -33.78 2.79 7.63
N GLN A 1024 -34.57 1.72 7.47
CA GLN A 1024 -35.92 1.81 6.88
C GLN A 1024 -36.88 2.70 7.70
N GLU A 1025 -36.86 2.56 9.02
CA GLU A 1025 -37.68 3.37 9.92
C GLU A 1025 -37.23 4.84 9.93
N LEU A 1026 -35.93 5.09 10.07
CA LEU A 1026 -35.38 6.43 10.20
C LEU A 1026 -35.44 7.23 8.90
N ALA A 1027 -35.26 6.58 7.75
CA ALA A 1027 -35.25 7.25 6.45
C ALA A 1027 -36.58 7.90 6.08
N ILE A 1028 -37.69 7.49 6.71
CA ILE A 1028 -39.04 8.02 6.44
C ILE A 1028 -39.62 8.80 7.63
N ASN A 1029 -38.89 8.93 8.74
CA ASN A 1029 -39.38 9.55 9.97
C ASN A 1029 -38.45 10.67 10.49
N PRO A 1030 -38.51 11.88 9.92
CA PRO A 1030 -37.70 13.03 10.34
C PRO A 1030 -37.91 13.45 11.81
N LEU A 1031 -39.11 13.24 12.36
CA LEU A 1031 -39.41 13.52 13.76
C LEU A 1031 -38.64 12.59 14.70
N LEU A 1032 -38.53 11.30 14.32
CA LEU A 1032 -37.76 10.32 15.09
C LEU A 1032 -36.26 10.64 15.04
N LEU A 1033 -35.73 10.99 13.86
CA LEU A 1033 -34.34 11.47 13.71
C LEU A 1033 -34.08 12.66 14.65
N SER A 1034 -34.90 13.71 14.60
CA SER A 1034 -34.71 14.87 15.46
C SER A 1034 -34.79 14.52 16.96
N LYS A 1035 -35.75 13.68 17.36
CA LYS A 1035 -35.91 13.24 18.75
C LYS A 1035 -34.70 12.44 19.25
N MET A 1036 -34.19 11.51 18.45
CA MET A 1036 -33.00 10.73 18.78
C MET A 1036 -31.77 11.63 18.90
N GLY A 1037 -31.55 12.54 17.95
CA GLY A 1037 -30.43 13.48 17.99
C GLY A 1037 -30.41 14.35 19.25
N VAL A 1038 -31.58 14.89 19.66
CA VAL A 1038 -31.70 15.66 20.91
C VAL A 1038 -31.38 14.80 22.14
N ALA A 1039 -31.90 13.57 22.20
CA ALA A 1039 -31.62 12.66 23.31
C ALA A 1039 -30.13 12.29 23.38
N SER A 1040 -29.50 12.02 22.24
CA SER A 1040 -28.07 11.74 22.14
C SER A 1040 -27.22 12.94 22.59
N LYS A 1041 -27.60 14.17 22.21
CA LYS A 1041 -26.91 15.39 22.64
C LYS A 1041 -26.99 15.60 24.15
N GLN A 1042 -28.18 15.49 24.72
CA GLN A 1042 -28.37 15.65 26.16
C GLN A 1042 -27.51 14.64 26.94
N ARG A 1043 -27.50 13.37 26.52
CA ARG A 1043 -26.67 12.36 27.16
C ARG A 1043 -25.17 12.63 27.00
N ALA A 1044 -24.73 13.11 25.83
CA ALA A 1044 -23.34 13.50 25.63
C ALA A 1044 -22.92 14.70 26.49
N GLU A 1045 -23.80 15.68 26.72
CA GLU A 1045 -23.53 16.82 27.59
C GLU A 1045 -23.34 16.38 29.06
N GLU A 1046 -24.06 15.33 29.47
CA GLU A 1046 -23.94 14.72 30.81
C GLU A 1046 -22.68 13.84 30.94
N LEU A 1047 -22.34 13.07 29.90
CA LEU A 1047 -21.35 11.99 29.99
C LEU A 1047 -20.02 12.21 29.25
N PHE A 1048 -19.92 13.11 28.28
CA PHE A 1048 -18.75 13.15 27.38
C PHE A 1048 -18.11 14.55 27.29
N LYS A 1049 -18.28 15.39 28.32
CA LYS A 1049 -17.53 16.64 28.42
C LYS A 1049 -16.10 16.43 28.92
N GLU A 1050 -15.15 17.05 28.25
CA GLU A 1050 -13.72 17.00 28.58
C GLU A 1050 -13.44 17.41 30.03
N ASP A 1051 -13.97 18.55 30.48
CA ASP A 1051 -13.78 19.04 31.87
C ASP A 1051 -14.25 18.02 32.92
N ARG A 1052 -15.32 17.28 32.63
CA ARG A 1052 -15.87 16.26 33.54
C ARG A 1052 -14.94 15.06 33.63
N MET A 1053 -14.44 14.58 32.49
CA MET A 1053 -13.45 13.50 32.42
C MET A 1053 -12.17 13.90 33.16
N LEU A 1054 -11.60 15.07 32.85
CA LEU A 1054 -10.38 15.57 33.49
C LEU A 1054 -10.53 15.65 35.01
N LYS A 1055 -11.62 16.24 35.49
CA LYS A 1055 -11.90 16.34 36.93
C LYS A 1055 -11.91 14.97 37.61
N GLN A 1056 -12.64 13.99 37.06
CA GLN A 1056 -12.72 12.64 37.63
C GLN A 1056 -11.36 11.93 37.62
N THR A 1057 -10.63 12.00 36.51
CA THR A 1057 -9.32 11.36 36.40
C THR A 1057 -8.32 11.96 37.39
N LEU A 1058 -8.30 13.28 37.54
CA LEU A 1058 -7.38 13.96 38.47
C LEU A 1058 -7.71 13.66 39.93
N GLU A 1059 -8.99 13.58 40.30
CA GLU A 1059 -9.42 13.13 41.64
C GLU A 1059 -8.90 11.71 41.93
N ILE A 1060 -8.98 10.80 40.95
CA ILE A 1060 -8.46 9.43 41.08
C ILE A 1060 -6.93 9.42 41.22
N ILE A 1061 -6.21 10.21 40.40
CA ILE A 1061 -4.74 10.33 40.49
C ILE A 1061 -4.34 10.87 41.87
N GLU A 1062 -5.03 11.88 42.38
CA GLU A 1062 -4.73 12.48 43.69
C GLU A 1062 -4.96 11.50 44.85
N ILE A 1063 -6.05 10.71 44.78
CA ILE A 1063 -6.31 9.62 45.73
C ILE A 1063 -5.21 8.55 45.63
N ALA A 1064 -4.82 8.14 44.42
CA ALA A 1064 -3.79 7.12 44.21
C ALA A 1064 -2.39 7.55 44.69
N LEU A 1065 -2.08 8.85 44.59
CA LEU A 1065 -0.83 9.45 45.09
C LEU A 1065 -0.78 9.52 46.63
N THR A 1066 -1.92 9.74 47.28
CA THR A 1066 -1.98 10.02 48.73
C THR A 1066 -2.34 8.82 49.59
N SER A 1067 -2.97 7.79 49.01
CA SER A 1067 -3.41 6.61 49.75
C SER A 1067 -2.21 5.82 50.30
N PRO A 1068 -2.24 5.35 51.57
CA PRO A 1068 -1.24 4.40 52.07
C PRO A 1068 -1.29 3.11 51.26
N GLN A 1069 -0.15 2.44 51.08
CA GLN A 1069 -0.11 1.14 50.40
C GLN A 1069 -0.73 0.11 51.33
N GLU A 1070 -2.02 -0.18 51.17
CA GLU A 1070 -2.62 -1.37 51.77
C GLU A 1070 -1.92 -2.60 51.15
N ASP A 1071 -1.70 -3.63 51.97
CA ASP A 1071 -1.12 -4.90 51.51
C ASP A 1071 -2.19 -5.66 50.73
N ASP A 1072 -2.61 -5.10 49.58
CA ASP A 1072 -3.67 -5.58 48.69
C ASP A 1072 -3.42 -7.02 48.19
N LEU A 1073 -2.18 -7.50 48.34
CA LEU A 1073 -1.81 -8.90 48.16
C LEU A 1073 -2.60 -9.86 49.06
N ILE A 1074 -3.09 -9.39 50.21
CA ILE A 1074 -3.91 -10.19 51.14
C ILE A 1074 -5.28 -10.53 50.51
N ASN A 1075 -5.77 -9.73 49.55
CA ASN A 1075 -7.09 -9.87 48.96
C ASN A 1075 -7.08 -10.46 47.53
N LEU A 1076 -5.90 -10.73 46.95
CA LEU A 1076 -5.81 -11.39 45.65
C LEU A 1076 -5.97 -12.91 45.78
N PRO A 1077 -6.62 -13.60 44.83
CA PRO A 1077 -6.74 -15.05 44.81
C PRO A 1077 -5.43 -15.72 44.35
N LEU A 1078 -4.27 -15.25 44.84
CA LEU A 1078 -2.94 -15.78 44.55
C LEU A 1078 -2.21 -16.08 45.87
N THR A 1079 -1.70 -17.30 46.01
CA THR A 1079 -0.87 -17.64 47.18
C THR A 1079 0.53 -17.02 47.07
N LYS A 1080 1.21 -16.79 48.22
CA LYS A 1080 2.62 -16.32 48.23
C LYS A 1080 3.54 -17.23 47.41
N THR A 1081 3.25 -18.53 47.38
CA THR A 1081 3.99 -19.53 46.58
C THR A 1081 3.78 -19.31 45.09
N GLU A 1082 2.54 -19.08 44.64
CA GLU A 1082 2.23 -18.79 43.23
C GLU A 1082 2.87 -17.50 42.75
N VAL A 1083 2.85 -16.43 43.56
CA VAL A 1083 3.53 -15.16 43.23
C VAL A 1083 5.03 -15.38 43.08
N LYS A 1084 5.65 -16.17 43.97
CA LYS A 1084 7.08 -16.51 43.86
C LYS A 1084 7.39 -17.30 42.58
N GLN A 1085 6.56 -18.28 42.22
CA GLN A 1085 6.72 -19.06 41.00
C GLN A 1085 6.52 -18.21 39.74
N LEU A 1086 5.53 -17.33 39.73
CA LEU A 1086 5.28 -16.37 38.65
C LEU A 1086 6.48 -15.45 38.44
N ASN A 1087 6.97 -14.80 39.51
CA ASN A 1087 8.15 -13.92 39.44
C ASN A 1087 9.39 -14.66 38.94
N HIS A 1088 9.57 -15.93 39.34
CA HIS A 1088 10.67 -16.77 38.89
C HIS A 1088 10.58 -17.09 37.39
N ARG A 1089 9.39 -17.45 36.89
CA ARG A 1089 9.11 -17.66 35.45
C ARG A 1089 9.32 -16.41 34.62
N LEU A 1090 8.85 -15.25 35.10
CA LEU A 1090 9.04 -13.97 34.40
C LEU A 1090 10.52 -13.58 34.34
N LYS A 1091 11.28 -13.83 35.41
CA LYS A 1091 12.72 -13.58 35.40
C LYS A 1091 13.45 -14.50 34.41
N TYR A 1092 13.05 -15.77 34.33
CA TYR A 1092 13.59 -16.70 33.33
C TYR A 1092 13.36 -16.20 31.89
N ALA A 1093 12.12 -15.89 31.54
CA ALA A 1093 11.77 -15.39 30.20
C ALA A 1093 12.48 -14.08 29.84
N SER A 1094 12.67 -13.18 30.82
CA SER A 1094 13.42 -11.94 30.64
C SER A 1094 14.91 -12.18 30.34
N LEU A 1095 15.54 -13.14 31.02
CA LEU A 1095 16.94 -13.50 30.76
C LEU A 1095 17.11 -14.11 29.37
N LEU A 1096 16.17 -14.93 28.90
CA LEU A 1096 16.20 -15.47 27.53
C LEU A 1096 16.01 -14.38 26.47
N TRP A 1097 15.12 -13.43 26.70
CA TRP A 1097 14.97 -12.28 25.81
C TRP A 1097 16.27 -11.47 25.70
N ASN A 1098 16.95 -11.20 26.83
CA ASN A 1098 18.23 -10.49 26.84
C ASN A 1098 19.30 -11.27 26.08
N ALA A 1099 19.37 -12.59 26.28
CA ALA A 1099 20.29 -13.45 25.55
C ALA A 1099 20.05 -13.36 24.03
N TRP A 1100 18.80 -13.46 23.60
CA TRP A 1100 18.41 -13.30 22.19
C TRP A 1100 18.79 -11.92 21.63
N TYR A 1101 18.53 -10.85 22.38
CA TYR A 1101 18.91 -9.50 21.99
C TYR A 1101 20.42 -9.38 21.74
N TYR A 1102 21.27 -9.85 22.65
CA TYR A 1102 22.71 -9.80 22.45
C TYR A 1102 23.22 -10.73 21.34
N TYR A 1103 22.53 -11.84 21.08
CA TYR A 1103 22.78 -12.68 19.91
C TYR A 1103 22.59 -11.91 18.60
N THR A 1104 21.47 -11.20 18.43
CA THR A 1104 21.19 -10.43 17.20
C THR A 1104 22.14 -9.23 17.03
N GLN A 1105 22.72 -8.72 18.11
CA GLN A 1105 23.79 -7.70 18.05
C GLN A 1105 25.19 -8.29 17.81
N GLY A 1106 25.33 -9.61 17.64
CA GLY A 1106 26.62 -10.28 17.46
C GLY A 1106 27.49 -10.37 18.72
N ASN A 1107 26.94 -10.05 19.90
CA ASN A 1107 27.66 -10.09 21.17
C ASN A 1107 27.44 -11.43 21.90
N LEU A 1108 28.09 -12.48 21.40
CA LEU A 1108 27.92 -13.85 21.89
C LEU A 1108 28.35 -14.04 23.35
N SER A 1109 29.32 -13.27 23.84
CA SER A 1109 29.75 -13.34 25.25
C SER A 1109 28.66 -12.88 26.22
N GLN A 1110 27.97 -11.77 25.91
CA GLN A 1110 26.85 -11.30 26.73
C GLN A 1110 25.64 -12.24 26.60
N MET A 1111 25.36 -12.75 25.39
CA MET A 1111 24.33 -13.77 25.19
C MET A 1111 24.55 -14.97 26.14
N VAL A 1112 25.75 -15.55 26.15
CA VAL A 1112 26.07 -16.69 27.03
C VAL A 1112 25.89 -16.33 28.51
N ASN A 1113 26.31 -15.13 28.94
CA ASN A 1113 26.14 -14.69 30.33
C ASN A 1113 24.65 -14.71 30.75
N PHE A 1114 23.76 -14.17 29.92
CA PHE A 1114 22.32 -14.18 30.22
C PHE A 1114 21.72 -15.60 30.23
N LEU A 1115 22.16 -16.48 29.32
CA LEU A 1115 21.74 -17.89 29.33
C LEU A 1115 22.19 -18.60 30.61
N GLU A 1116 23.42 -18.39 31.04
CA GLU A 1116 23.94 -18.97 32.28
C GLU A 1116 23.20 -18.47 33.53
N GLN A 1117 22.88 -17.18 33.59
CA GLN A 1117 22.03 -16.63 34.64
C GLN A 1117 20.62 -17.24 34.63
N SER A 1118 20.08 -17.55 33.44
CA SER A 1118 18.75 -18.15 33.30
C SER A 1118 18.67 -19.52 33.97
N LEU A 1119 19.76 -20.29 34.06
CA LEU A 1119 19.76 -21.62 34.69
C LEU A 1119 19.29 -21.60 36.16
N LYS A 1120 19.61 -20.53 36.91
CA LYS A 1120 19.14 -20.34 38.29
C LYS A 1120 17.61 -20.18 38.37
N TYR A 1121 17.03 -19.68 37.28
CA TYR A 1121 15.61 -19.45 37.13
C TYR A 1121 14.92 -20.51 36.27
N SER A 1122 15.65 -21.57 35.89
CA SER A 1122 15.11 -22.60 35.02
C SER A 1122 13.95 -23.32 35.72
N PRO A 1123 12.84 -23.54 35.00
CA PRO A 1123 11.74 -24.35 35.50
C PRO A 1123 11.95 -25.84 35.34
N PHE A 1124 13.03 -26.26 34.66
CA PHE A 1124 13.34 -27.64 34.34
C PHE A 1124 14.30 -28.23 35.36
N GLU A 1125 14.16 -29.53 35.63
CA GLU A 1125 15.01 -30.23 36.60
C GLU A 1125 16.41 -30.50 36.02
N PHE A 1126 16.50 -30.71 34.70
CA PHE A 1126 17.75 -31.01 34.01
C PHE A 1126 18.25 -29.82 33.18
N ALA A 1127 19.57 -29.58 33.22
CA ALA A 1127 20.21 -28.54 32.42
C ALA A 1127 20.05 -28.77 30.91
N THR A 1128 19.97 -30.03 30.48
CA THR A 1128 19.74 -30.41 29.08
C THR A 1128 18.37 -29.96 28.55
N GLU A 1129 17.32 -30.06 29.38
CA GLU A 1129 15.98 -29.57 29.03
C GLU A 1129 15.97 -28.03 28.93
N SER A 1130 16.72 -27.36 29.82
CA SER A 1130 16.87 -25.90 29.77
C SER A 1130 17.54 -25.43 28.48
N VAL A 1131 18.58 -26.13 28.02
CA VAL A 1131 19.27 -25.83 26.75
C VAL A 1131 18.35 -26.04 25.55
N LEU A 1132 17.58 -27.13 25.51
CA LEU A 1132 16.59 -27.35 24.44
C LEU A 1132 15.56 -26.22 24.40
N GLU A 1133 15.10 -25.77 25.57
CA GLU A 1133 14.15 -24.67 25.64
C GLU A 1133 14.74 -23.33 25.20
N TRP A 1134 16.04 -23.07 25.43
CA TRP A 1134 16.71 -21.89 24.89
C TRP A 1134 16.64 -21.84 23.37
N VAL A 1135 16.90 -22.97 22.71
CA VAL A 1135 16.84 -23.08 21.24
C VAL A 1135 15.40 -22.88 20.76
N ASN A 1136 14.42 -23.52 21.39
CA ASN A 1136 13.01 -23.34 21.04
C ASN A 1136 12.57 -21.87 21.20
N ASP A 1137 13.00 -21.21 22.27
CA ASP A 1137 12.66 -19.80 22.50
C ASP A 1137 13.33 -18.87 21.49
N PHE A 1138 14.59 -19.15 21.12
CA PHE A 1138 15.30 -18.42 20.05
C PHE A 1138 14.61 -18.61 18.69
N VAL A 1139 14.12 -19.81 18.37
CA VAL A 1139 13.34 -20.06 17.15
C VAL A 1139 12.02 -19.28 17.18
N ARG A 1140 11.31 -19.28 18.31
CA ARG A 1140 10.09 -18.48 18.46
C ARG A 1140 10.37 -16.99 18.26
N LEU A 1141 11.41 -16.46 18.90
CA LEU A 1141 11.80 -15.06 18.78
C LEU A 1141 12.29 -14.70 17.36
N SER A 1142 13.01 -15.60 16.70
CA SER A 1142 13.43 -15.52 15.29
C SER A 1142 12.22 -15.31 14.37
N ASN A 1143 11.17 -16.12 14.53
CA ASN A 1143 9.95 -16.01 13.74
C ASN A 1143 9.20 -14.70 14.01
N TYR A 1144 9.10 -14.28 15.28
CA TYR A 1144 8.46 -13.01 15.65
C TYR A 1144 9.21 -11.77 15.12
N LYS A 1145 10.54 -11.85 15.02
CA LYS A 1145 11.40 -10.71 14.66
C LYS A 1145 11.82 -10.67 13.20
N ASN A 1146 11.42 -11.67 12.40
CA ASN A 1146 11.88 -11.87 11.04
C ASN A 1146 13.43 -11.82 10.91
N HIS A 1147 14.13 -12.31 11.94
CA HIS A 1147 15.59 -12.39 11.98
C HIS A 1147 15.97 -13.86 12.09
N PRO A 1148 16.48 -14.50 11.02
CA PRO A 1148 16.72 -15.94 11.01
C PRO A 1148 17.77 -16.33 12.07
N LEU A 1149 17.46 -17.37 12.86
CA LEU A 1149 18.44 -18.03 13.73
C LEU A 1149 19.39 -18.87 12.86
N ASP A 1150 20.66 -18.47 12.78
CA ASP A 1150 21.71 -19.32 12.20
C ASP A 1150 22.24 -20.29 13.26
N ALA A 1151 21.50 -21.39 13.44
CA ALA A 1151 21.87 -22.44 14.38
C ALA A 1151 23.21 -23.11 14.05
N SER A 1152 23.58 -23.16 12.76
CA SER A 1152 24.85 -23.74 12.32
C SER A 1152 26.02 -22.90 12.81
N THR A 1153 26.00 -21.60 12.53
CA THR A 1153 27.04 -20.66 12.98
C THR A 1153 27.09 -20.56 14.51
N LEU A 1154 25.93 -20.48 15.17
CA LEU A 1154 25.86 -20.42 16.64
C LEU A 1154 26.49 -21.67 17.28
N SER A 1155 26.14 -22.87 16.81
CA SER A 1155 26.69 -24.13 17.35
C SER A 1155 28.20 -24.28 17.14
N GLN A 1156 28.76 -23.58 16.13
CA GLN A 1156 30.18 -23.59 15.83
C GLN A 1156 30.98 -22.56 16.62
N SER A 1157 30.32 -21.56 17.22
CA SER A 1157 30.98 -20.48 17.95
C SER A 1157 31.74 -20.96 19.20
N PRO A 1158 32.94 -20.42 19.47
CA PRO A 1158 33.71 -20.77 20.66
C PRO A 1158 32.95 -20.51 21.97
N GLU A 1159 32.21 -19.41 22.05
CA GLU A 1159 31.44 -18.99 23.22
C GLU A 1159 30.32 -19.99 23.53
N TRP A 1160 29.56 -20.41 22.51
CA TRP A 1160 28.50 -21.41 22.67
C TRP A 1160 29.07 -22.77 23.06
N LYS A 1161 30.15 -23.22 22.40
CA LYS A 1161 30.81 -24.49 22.74
C LYS A 1161 31.33 -24.50 24.17
N TYR A 1162 32.01 -23.43 24.59
CA TYR A 1162 32.48 -23.28 25.96
C TYR A 1162 31.34 -23.30 26.97
N ALA A 1163 30.24 -22.59 26.69
CA ALA A 1163 29.05 -22.61 27.53
C ALA A 1163 28.47 -24.03 27.65
N MET A 1164 28.32 -24.75 26.53
CA MET A 1164 27.80 -26.12 26.51
C MET A 1164 28.71 -27.11 27.27
N GLU A 1165 30.02 -27.05 27.07
CA GLU A 1165 31.00 -27.89 27.78
C GLU A 1165 30.92 -27.68 29.30
N ARG A 1166 30.81 -26.42 29.72
CA ARG A 1166 30.70 -26.05 31.13
C ARG A 1166 29.37 -26.47 31.74
N ILE A 1167 28.26 -26.26 31.04
CA ILE A 1167 26.90 -26.57 31.51
C ILE A 1167 26.65 -28.08 31.55
N LEU A 1168 27.18 -28.84 30.58
CA LEU A 1168 27.05 -30.30 30.51
C LEU A 1168 28.11 -31.04 31.33
N GLY A 1169 29.00 -30.33 32.03
CA GLY A 1169 30.03 -30.93 32.87
C GLY A 1169 31.14 -31.66 32.09
N ILE A 1170 31.28 -31.38 30.80
CA ILE A 1170 32.32 -31.94 29.92
C ILE A 1170 33.57 -31.07 30.09
N VAL A 1171 34.30 -31.24 31.19
CA VAL A 1171 35.53 -30.47 31.43
C VAL A 1171 36.66 -31.03 30.56
N SER A 1172 36.98 -30.34 29.47
CA SER A 1172 38.33 -30.35 28.88
C SER A 1172 39.08 -29.14 29.41
N ARG A 1173 40.03 -29.36 30.33
CA ARG A 1173 41.01 -28.33 30.69
C ARG A 1173 41.92 -28.10 29.49
N TYR A 1174 42.01 -26.89 28.95
CA TYR A 1174 43.23 -26.33 28.33
C TYR A 1174 43.12 -24.80 28.22
N PRO A 1175 44.26 -24.08 28.16
CA PRO A 1175 44.65 -22.97 29.04
C PRO A 1175 44.18 -21.58 28.61
#